data_AF-A0A4P9ZBZ5-F1
#
_entry.id   AF-A0A4P9ZBZ5-F1
#
_cell.length_a   1.000
_cell.length_b   1.000
_cell.length_c   1.000
_cell.angle_alpha   90.00
_cell.angle_beta   90.00
_cell.angle_gamma   90.00
#
_symmetry.space_group_name_H-M   'P 1'
#
loop_
_entity.id
_entity.type
_entity.pdbx_description
1 polymer ?
#
loop_
_entity_poly.entity_id
_entity_poly.type
_entity_poly.pdbx_seq_one_letter_code
_entity_poly.pdbx_strand_id
1 'polypeptide(L)'
;MVERDVSVEVEKSGPEADVAVFIGLLRQLVDAIVGLEPFVPDAFRFICAQIYRAIERKFGDARLIAVGLFIFLRFICPVIVSPESSFDIPAPSPRVKRLLMQIVKVIQYMANGSLANLRWAKLAAHMDAMDDLNQRIFGFLERIALLPRSAKYPFLSSTRKPYTSLRYLHKFLYTYFPAVRVRYLSEPRLVAADELRRKILVWRKLDTTLQRFGAPRFSISLQGAKSVRPSDTANIGTSQFAEFMAKMSARNMGMSVDVPAVYTSVFQDGTPVVVVNFRRMRDIGCDINTFVYMLFEVTSQVWDNKFYCIMDVTRFFFLGILGKSYYSLIVSYAPSVFFTNCARIYYYNLPRQTMLEPVERIMRWRQQENDRTRVYFYSQQDDPELISALCLAEEVVGINLDVRVVYKNCRLLDDASGALVPVTLKFGRKWLQLCFDRVPYEAETVATKTIAPVETHMISDLIKCEVSHLSGAENEFTVSLNAYSHHLTLVSLQRQEILRLLYFAMLRCPKGLKPAAVDDDHAIVRRFNALAILAFHGLLERDDEVRAAAARLLLALDAYLDLGLGMSPLHTSKVTFPIDTTDFVVAALRHLAALRPAYTYDFVKEFFASFGKLPRVARLSGILYIVPWLDNLGAHVLTAGDGAEKMASIVRLFCRMTVKHRTLAPVLNDMVWKRLFNEMAIVHILVEEMVLFAIDNIADADAWCTLMAMVTPSMELCGEVIARIHTCIAQAYSHDAEIVTQSKQLEITVLVKVCGLLLFNSYLYAQVFLPDVVLFCTLFIDNPGLEFGADLQKLVINTLRAFAQKPGLSPRQTALIDSTVDYFSSPRAKMLFGFTSKDRVAPFDPVQNFNRAVALDLLCDTLHDFLCQMGSGDETRAWLLRWSSLLMDIAFSSLLYQRRALMVVCTLARAGVSDSSGGRLLRLISRMQLRDSAFAFECALCCSRLNQGLAHDSMYLPLLAWQFYCSVFVVSSATYQVLVHCLGNMLRHVDGAFLRLMQQHRAALEPGLSEYERRIGLVLHVRNFEPAMLYVLCRGLTAPHFRHHTVGTFREVVAKEKEKSEESADSLKYYYLLVLFLATPPASFRSHLLDLALDLPCTNIGADEIPTVLLDVICADNVHARYVMALLAHIFCGDSDQTYKCRFVDFYCHVFRHLRETAFRVFHIIREELENNIITSTREDAVSEISHLLVRMIGDTNYSEQTSRAEVDAVLRHFDFCSIDHTGKFLSTNEPRRISAAARVLGQTMYQSFCNVPEGLRLQNF
;
A
#
# COMPACT_ATOMS: atom_id res chain seq x y z
N MET A 1 -37.04 31.77 35.50
CA MET A 1 -37.25 33.13 36.06
C MET A 1 -36.92 34.20 35.03
N VAL A 2 -35.74 34.16 34.40
CA VAL A 2 -35.30 35.12 33.36
C VAL A 2 -36.17 35.07 32.09
N GLU A 3 -36.42 33.89 31.52
CA GLU A 3 -37.24 33.74 30.31
C GLU A 3 -38.72 34.13 30.47
N ARG A 4 -39.25 34.06 31.69
CA ARG A 4 -40.65 34.36 32.02
C ARG A 4 -40.86 35.81 32.51
N ASP A 5 -39.79 36.62 32.52
CA ASP A 5 -39.74 38.01 33.01
C ASP A 5 -40.53 38.27 34.31
N VAL A 6 -40.39 37.37 35.29
CA VAL A 6 -41.17 37.41 36.54
C VAL A 6 -40.66 38.56 37.42
N SER A 7 -41.53 39.50 37.79
CA SER A 7 -41.21 40.62 38.68
C SER A 7 -42.03 40.58 39.97
N VAL A 8 -41.37 40.47 41.12
CA VAL A 8 -41.99 40.39 42.45
C VAL A 8 -41.18 41.26 43.42
N GLU A 9 -41.85 42.05 44.28
CA GLU A 9 -41.19 42.95 45.25
C GLU A 9 -41.72 42.70 46.68
N VAL A 10 -40.85 42.20 47.55
CA VAL A 10 -41.17 41.79 48.93
C VAL A 10 -40.49 42.69 49.96
N GLU A 11 -39.40 43.36 49.58
CA GLU A 11 -38.66 44.29 50.46
C GLU A 11 -39.35 45.67 50.60
N LYS A 12 -40.15 46.10 49.62
CA LYS A 12 -40.99 47.32 49.65
C LYS A 12 -42.47 46.94 49.60
N SER A 13 -43.38 47.85 49.95
CA SER A 13 -44.82 47.60 50.11
C SER A 13 -45.56 47.19 48.81
N GLY A 14 -45.40 45.95 48.34
CA GLY A 14 -46.15 45.32 47.23
C GLY A 14 -47.37 44.49 47.70
N PRO A 15 -48.22 43.95 46.81
CA PRO A 15 -49.42 43.16 47.14
C PRO A 15 -49.12 41.86 47.90
N GLU A 16 -50.04 41.34 48.73
CA GLU A 16 -49.81 40.09 49.51
C GLU A 16 -49.62 38.83 48.64
N ALA A 17 -50.18 38.82 47.43
CA ALA A 17 -50.00 37.75 46.45
C ALA A 17 -48.52 37.56 46.03
N ASP A 18 -47.72 38.63 46.05
CA ASP A 18 -46.30 38.62 45.70
C ASP A 18 -45.46 37.83 46.71
N VAL A 19 -45.88 37.79 47.98
CA VAL A 19 -45.19 37.06 49.04
C VAL A 19 -45.30 35.55 48.83
N ALA A 20 -46.49 35.06 48.45
CA ALA A 20 -46.72 33.64 48.17
C ALA A 20 -45.91 33.17 46.94
N VAL A 21 -45.85 33.99 45.88
CA VAL A 21 -45.05 33.71 44.68
C VAL A 21 -43.55 33.72 45.01
N PHE A 22 -43.07 34.69 45.80
CA PHE A 22 -41.66 34.76 46.22
C PHE A 22 -41.24 33.52 47.02
N ILE A 23 -42.06 33.08 47.98
CA ILE A 23 -41.76 31.89 48.79
C ILE A 23 -41.82 30.61 47.95
N GLY A 24 -42.74 30.53 47.00
CA GLY A 24 -42.76 29.44 46.01
C GLY A 24 -41.48 29.37 45.18
N LEU A 25 -40.99 30.51 44.68
CA LEU A 25 -39.74 30.59 43.91
C LEU A 25 -38.50 30.29 44.78
N LEU A 26 -38.48 30.79 46.02
CA LEU A 26 -37.42 30.51 46.98
C LEU A 26 -37.35 29.01 47.31
N ARG A 27 -38.49 28.36 47.57
CA ARG A 27 -38.57 26.91 47.83
C ARG A 27 -38.08 26.10 46.64
N GLN A 28 -38.52 26.42 45.42
CA GLN A 28 -38.04 25.75 44.20
C GLN A 28 -36.52 25.86 44.04
N LEU A 29 -35.94 27.03 44.33
CA LEU A 29 -34.51 27.25 44.21
C LEU A 29 -33.71 26.50 45.30
N VAL A 30 -34.19 26.51 46.54
CA VAL A 30 -33.57 25.75 47.64
C VAL A 30 -33.66 24.26 47.40
N ASP A 31 -34.82 23.73 46.97
CA ASP A 31 -34.99 22.31 46.65
C ASP A 31 -34.08 21.89 45.49
N ALA A 32 -33.92 22.75 44.46
CA ALA A 32 -32.96 22.51 43.39
C ALA A 32 -31.52 22.46 43.91
N ILE A 33 -31.10 23.42 44.75
CA ILE A 33 -29.73 23.46 45.30
C ILE A 33 -29.46 22.25 46.19
N VAL A 34 -30.38 21.89 47.08
CA VAL A 34 -30.24 20.73 47.97
C VAL A 34 -30.22 19.43 47.15
N GLY A 35 -31.01 19.35 46.08
CA GLY A 35 -31.02 18.23 45.13
C GLY A 35 -29.73 18.07 44.30
N LEU A 36 -28.85 19.08 44.27
CA LEU A 36 -27.55 19.00 43.59
C LEU A 36 -26.49 18.21 44.36
N GLU A 37 -26.79 17.75 45.57
CA GLU A 37 -25.89 16.97 46.42
C GLU A 37 -25.04 15.91 45.67
N PRO A 38 -25.61 14.97 44.87
CA PRO A 38 -24.83 13.96 44.15
C PRO A 38 -23.92 14.53 43.04
N PHE A 39 -24.18 15.74 42.57
CA PHE A 39 -23.43 16.39 41.49
C PHE A 39 -22.29 17.28 41.99
N VAL A 40 -22.18 17.51 43.30
CA VAL A 40 -21.07 18.30 43.88
C VAL A 40 -19.75 17.55 43.69
N PRO A 41 -18.75 18.13 42.98
CA PRO A 41 -17.49 17.45 42.72
C PRO A 41 -16.74 17.09 44.00
N ASP A 42 -16.04 15.94 43.99
CA ASP A 42 -15.27 15.47 45.15
C ASP A 42 -14.20 16.47 45.61
N ALA A 43 -13.63 17.25 44.69
CA ALA A 43 -12.70 18.33 45.03
C ALA A 43 -13.35 19.42 45.88
N PHE A 44 -14.61 19.79 45.58
CA PHE A 44 -15.38 20.76 46.34
C PHE A 44 -15.80 20.20 47.70
N ARG A 45 -16.26 18.95 47.73
CA ARG A 45 -16.56 18.25 49.00
C ARG A 45 -15.31 18.19 49.89
N PHE A 46 -14.14 17.90 49.32
CA PHE A 46 -12.88 17.90 50.05
C PHE A 46 -12.55 19.26 50.66
N ILE A 47 -12.67 20.35 49.89
CA ILE A 47 -12.44 21.71 50.41
C ILE A 47 -13.42 22.02 51.55
N CYS A 48 -14.71 21.70 51.39
CA CYS A 48 -15.73 21.90 52.42
C CYS A 48 -15.39 21.13 53.70
N ALA A 49 -14.96 19.87 53.58
CA ALA A 49 -14.53 19.05 54.70
C ALA A 49 -13.27 19.61 55.40
N GLN A 50 -12.32 20.18 54.66
CA GLN A 50 -11.14 20.81 55.26
C GLN A 50 -11.49 22.11 55.99
N ILE A 51 -12.38 22.95 55.41
CA ILE A 51 -12.89 24.16 56.05
C ILE A 51 -13.62 23.80 57.35
N TYR A 52 -14.54 22.82 57.27
CA TYR A 52 -15.29 22.30 58.41
C TYR A 52 -14.36 21.85 59.54
N ARG A 53 -13.36 21.00 59.24
CA ARG A 53 -12.40 20.48 60.22
C ARG A 53 -11.47 21.54 60.79
N ALA A 54 -11.01 22.48 59.96
CA ALA A 54 -10.10 23.54 60.40
C ALA A 54 -10.79 24.47 61.40
N ILE A 55 -12.09 24.71 61.20
CA ILE A 55 -12.90 25.59 62.03
C ILE A 55 -13.42 24.83 63.25
N GLU A 56 -13.78 23.55 63.12
CA GLU A 56 -14.14 22.70 64.26
C GLU A 56 -13.07 22.71 65.37
N ARG A 57 -11.77 22.79 65.00
CA ARG A 57 -10.67 22.88 65.98
C ARG A 57 -10.60 24.21 66.75
N LYS A 58 -11.20 25.29 66.25
CA LYS A 58 -11.10 26.64 66.85
C LYS A 58 -12.46 27.22 67.30
N PHE A 59 -13.53 26.94 66.57
CA PHE A 59 -14.88 27.48 66.74
C PHE A 59 -15.92 26.42 66.33
N GLY A 60 -16.22 25.49 67.24
CA GLY A 60 -17.11 24.35 66.96
C GLY A 60 -18.50 24.73 66.46
N ASP A 61 -19.11 25.76 67.03
CA ASP A 61 -20.50 26.15 66.74
C ASP A 61 -20.68 26.79 65.35
N ALA A 62 -19.61 27.33 64.76
CA ALA A 62 -19.66 28.04 63.48
C ALA A 62 -19.19 27.20 62.27
N ARG A 63 -18.91 25.89 62.46
CA ARG A 63 -18.33 25.02 61.44
C ARG A 63 -19.15 24.95 60.14
N LEU A 64 -20.48 24.78 60.26
CA LEU A 64 -21.38 24.71 59.09
C LEU A 64 -21.60 26.08 58.46
N ILE A 65 -21.67 27.14 59.26
CA ILE A 65 -21.81 28.53 58.79
C ILE A 65 -20.63 28.91 57.89
N ALA A 66 -19.41 28.51 58.25
CA ALA A 66 -18.24 28.80 57.44
C ALA A 66 -18.20 28.03 56.10
N VAL A 67 -18.70 26.79 56.08
CA VAL A 67 -18.90 26.04 54.83
C VAL A 67 -19.99 26.72 53.99
N GLY A 68 -21.07 27.20 54.63
CA GLY A 68 -22.12 28.00 54.00
C GLY A 68 -21.58 29.29 53.37
N LEU A 69 -20.67 30.00 54.04
CA LEU A 69 -20.01 31.18 53.49
C LEU A 69 -19.13 30.86 52.27
N PHE A 70 -18.52 29.67 52.20
CA PHE A 70 -17.76 29.28 51.01
C PHE A 70 -18.69 28.93 49.84
N ILE A 71 -19.72 28.11 50.08
CA ILE A 71 -20.60 27.61 49.02
C ILE A 71 -21.63 28.66 48.58
N PHE A 72 -22.37 29.26 49.50
CA PHE A 72 -23.43 30.21 49.14
C PHE A 72 -22.84 31.57 48.77
N LEU A 73 -22.07 32.22 49.65
CA LEU A 73 -21.63 33.59 49.40
C LEU A 73 -20.65 33.72 48.23
N ARG A 74 -19.71 32.78 48.08
CA ARG A 74 -18.62 32.89 47.09
C ARG A 74 -18.86 32.15 45.79
N PHE A 75 -19.83 31.23 45.73
CA PHE A 75 -20.06 30.41 44.55
C PHE A 75 -21.51 30.52 44.03
N ILE A 76 -22.50 30.11 44.82
CA ILE A 76 -23.90 30.04 44.35
C ILE A 76 -24.56 31.42 44.20
N CYS A 77 -24.46 32.28 45.22
CA CYS A 77 -25.11 33.59 45.24
C CYS A 77 -24.64 34.52 44.10
N PRO A 78 -23.32 34.65 43.79
CA PRO A 78 -22.86 35.47 42.66
C PRO A 78 -23.45 35.02 41.32
N VAL A 79 -23.55 33.70 41.12
CA VAL A 79 -24.10 33.11 39.89
C VAL A 79 -25.60 33.35 39.77
N ILE A 80 -26.35 33.33 40.87
CA ILE A 80 -27.79 33.65 40.86
C ILE A 80 -28.04 35.14 40.56
N VAL A 81 -27.20 36.06 41.07
CA VAL A 81 -27.39 37.51 40.86
C VAL A 81 -27.04 37.96 39.43
N SER A 82 -26.02 37.35 38.83
CA SER A 82 -25.55 37.67 37.47
C SER A 82 -25.34 36.40 36.64
N PRO A 83 -26.43 35.70 36.28
CA PRO A 83 -26.35 34.44 35.56
C PRO A 83 -25.80 34.59 34.13
N GLU A 84 -25.89 35.79 33.53
CA GLU A 84 -25.33 36.14 32.22
C GLU A 84 -23.78 36.04 32.15
N SER A 85 -23.11 36.07 33.30
CA SER A 85 -21.65 35.99 33.37
C SER A 85 -21.12 34.55 33.29
N SER A 86 -21.97 33.58 33.61
CA SER A 86 -21.61 32.17 33.82
C SER A 86 -22.34 31.22 32.88
N PHE A 87 -23.50 31.64 32.34
CA PHE A 87 -24.31 30.86 31.40
C PHE A 87 -24.64 31.68 30.15
N ASP A 88 -24.80 31.00 29.02
CA ASP A 88 -25.15 31.62 27.73
C ASP A 88 -26.65 31.96 27.68
N ILE A 89 -27.04 32.94 28.50
CA ILE A 89 -28.42 33.43 28.60
C ILE A 89 -28.46 34.95 28.41
N PRO A 90 -29.56 35.51 27.89
CA PRO A 90 -29.73 36.94 27.74
C PRO A 90 -29.67 37.67 29.09
N ALA A 91 -29.13 38.90 29.09
CA ALA A 91 -29.00 39.71 30.29
C ALA A 91 -30.38 39.94 30.96
N PRO A 92 -30.53 39.65 32.26
CA PRO A 92 -31.82 39.77 32.94
C PRO A 92 -32.30 41.22 33.00
N SER A 93 -33.61 41.42 32.86
CA SER A 93 -34.23 42.74 33.01
C SER A 93 -33.94 43.32 34.42
N PRO A 94 -33.88 44.65 34.60
CA PRO A 94 -33.58 45.25 35.91
C PRO A 94 -34.59 44.86 37.00
N ARG A 95 -35.83 44.52 36.61
CA ARG A 95 -36.88 44.01 37.51
C ARG A 95 -36.59 42.58 37.97
N VAL A 96 -36.23 41.68 37.05
CA VAL A 96 -35.83 40.31 37.37
C VAL A 96 -34.53 40.29 38.19
N LYS A 97 -33.56 41.16 37.86
CA LYS A 97 -32.31 41.29 38.64
C LYS A 97 -32.58 41.71 40.09
N ARG A 98 -33.56 42.61 40.32
CA ARG A 98 -33.99 42.99 41.67
C ARG A 98 -34.69 41.85 42.42
N LEU A 99 -35.47 41.01 41.74
CA LEU A 99 -36.04 39.79 42.34
C LEU A 99 -34.94 38.79 42.75
N LEU A 100 -33.99 38.51 41.87
CA LEU A 100 -32.87 37.60 42.14
C LEU A 100 -32.01 38.09 43.31
N MET A 101 -31.75 39.40 43.41
CA MET A 101 -31.06 39.99 44.57
C MET A 101 -31.83 39.80 45.88
N GLN A 102 -33.16 39.94 45.88
CA GLN A 102 -33.99 39.69 47.07
C GLN A 102 -33.94 38.22 47.50
N ILE A 103 -34.05 37.28 46.55
CA ILE A 103 -33.93 35.84 46.81
C ILE A 103 -32.56 35.51 47.40
N VAL A 104 -31.47 36.00 46.77
CA VAL A 104 -30.10 35.79 47.24
C VAL A 104 -29.86 36.36 48.62
N LYS A 105 -30.43 37.54 48.92
CA LYS A 105 -30.36 38.13 50.26
C LYS A 105 -30.96 37.21 51.32
N VAL A 106 -32.14 36.64 51.07
CA VAL A 106 -32.80 35.69 51.99
C VAL A 106 -31.98 34.40 52.14
N ILE A 107 -31.54 33.80 51.03
CA ILE A 107 -30.69 32.59 51.06
C ILE A 107 -29.38 32.84 51.83
N GLN A 108 -28.80 34.03 51.69
CA GLN A 108 -27.58 34.39 52.40
C GLN A 108 -27.80 34.51 53.92
N TYR A 109 -28.92 35.10 54.36
CA TYR A 109 -29.28 35.13 55.78
C TYR A 109 -29.54 33.72 56.34
N MET A 110 -30.15 32.83 55.56
CA MET A 110 -30.31 31.42 55.90
C MET A 110 -28.94 30.72 56.05
N ALA A 111 -28.10 30.74 55.02
CA ALA A 111 -26.79 30.09 55.03
C ALA A 111 -25.82 30.65 56.11
N ASN A 112 -26.02 31.90 56.54
CA ASN A 112 -25.25 32.53 57.60
C ASN A 112 -25.76 32.22 59.03
N GLY A 113 -26.87 31.49 59.18
CA GLY A 113 -27.50 31.25 60.49
C GLY A 113 -28.07 32.50 61.14
N SER A 114 -28.38 33.55 60.36
CA SER A 114 -28.82 34.86 60.85
C SER A 114 -30.22 35.24 60.33
N LEU A 115 -31.05 34.25 60.03
CA LEU A 115 -32.42 34.43 59.54
C LEU A 115 -33.27 35.32 60.47
N ALA A 116 -33.07 35.23 61.78
CA ALA A 116 -33.75 36.07 62.78
C ALA A 116 -33.45 37.58 62.63
N ASN A 117 -32.38 37.97 61.93
CA ASN A 117 -32.02 39.36 61.68
C ASN A 117 -32.70 39.94 60.42
N LEU A 118 -33.45 39.12 59.67
CA LEU A 118 -34.19 39.56 58.48
C LEU A 118 -35.48 40.32 58.89
N ARG A 119 -35.40 41.65 58.98
CA ARG A 119 -36.52 42.52 59.39
C ARG A 119 -37.50 42.85 58.26
N TRP A 120 -38.08 41.84 57.60
CA TRP A 120 -39.08 42.05 56.55
C TRP A 120 -40.49 41.74 57.08
N ALA A 121 -41.26 42.78 57.42
CA ALA A 121 -42.54 42.67 58.14
C ALA A 121 -43.57 41.72 57.48
N LYS A 122 -43.59 41.61 56.15
CA LYS A 122 -44.51 40.72 55.41
C LYS A 122 -44.10 39.26 55.38
N LEU A 123 -42.82 38.96 55.63
CA LEU A 123 -42.32 37.58 55.73
C LEU A 123 -42.54 36.97 57.11
N ALA A 124 -42.89 37.79 58.12
CA ALA A 124 -43.12 37.36 59.49
C ALA A 124 -44.22 36.27 59.59
N ALA A 125 -45.25 36.34 58.74
CA ALA A 125 -46.33 35.36 58.69
C ALA A 125 -45.92 34.00 58.08
N HIS A 126 -44.73 33.88 57.49
CA HIS A 126 -44.24 32.65 56.84
C HIS A 126 -42.87 32.22 57.39
N MET A 127 -42.53 32.65 58.62
CA MET A 127 -41.26 32.29 59.27
C MET A 127 -41.09 30.78 59.42
N ASP A 128 -42.17 30.05 59.72
CA ASP A 128 -42.14 28.57 59.83
C ASP A 128 -41.68 27.90 58.51
N ALA A 129 -42.12 28.44 57.37
CA ALA A 129 -41.70 27.94 56.06
C ALA A 129 -40.24 28.30 55.75
N MET A 130 -39.73 29.43 56.26
CA MET A 130 -38.33 29.81 56.10
C MET A 130 -37.41 29.00 57.01
N ASP A 131 -37.84 28.66 58.21
CA ASP A 131 -37.10 27.79 59.12
C ASP A 131 -36.98 26.36 58.57
N ASP A 132 -38.03 25.81 57.94
CA ASP A 132 -37.97 24.54 57.19
C ASP A 132 -36.90 24.59 56.08
N LEU A 133 -36.91 25.63 55.25
CA LEU A 133 -35.91 25.81 54.18
C LEU A 133 -34.49 26.00 54.74
N ASN A 134 -34.34 26.70 55.86
CA ASN A 134 -33.07 26.92 56.53
C ASN A 134 -32.48 25.59 57.04
N GLN A 135 -33.30 24.74 57.68
CA GLN A 135 -32.88 23.40 58.12
C GLN A 135 -32.42 22.52 56.95
N ARG A 136 -33.11 22.57 55.80
CA ARG A 136 -32.71 21.85 54.59
C ARG A 136 -31.34 22.29 54.06
N ILE A 137 -31.07 23.60 54.06
CA ILE A 137 -29.77 24.16 53.67
C ILE A 137 -28.66 23.67 54.61
N PHE A 138 -28.88 23.73 55.92
CA PHE A 138 -27.89 23.24 56.89
C PHE A 138 -27.66 21.73 56.79
N GLY A 139 -28.71 20.93 56.54
CA GLY A 139 -28.60 19.51 56.26
C GLY A 139 -27.79 19.19 55.00
N PHE A 140 -27.96 19.99 53.93
CA PHE A 140 -27.14 19.90 52.73
C PHE A 140 -25.67 20.23 53.02
N LEU A 141 -25.40 21.33 53.73
CA LEU A 141 -24.05 21.77 54.11
C LEU A 141 -23.33 20.71 54.96
N GLU A 142 -24.05 20.04 55.84
CA GLU A 142 -23.51 18.94 56.65
C GLU A 142 -23.12 17.74 55.79
N ARG A 143 -23.98 17.29 54.88
CA ARG A 143 -23.69 16.13 54.03
C ARG A 143 -22.51 16.35 53.08
N ILE A 144 -22.34 17.56 52.52
CA ILE A 144 -21.18 17.88 51.66
C ILE A 144 -19.86 18.04 52.43
N ALA A 145 -19.92 18.33 53.74
CA ALA A 145 -18.75 18.53 54.59
C ALA A 145 -18.25 17.23 55.26
N LEU A 146 -19.07 16.18 55.29
CA LEU A 146 -18.75 14.89 55.92
C LEU A 146 -18.01 13.94 54.97
N LEU A 147 -16.69 14.10 54.89
CA LEU A 147 -15.78 13.11 54.27
C LEU A 147 -14.96 12.36 55.33
N PRO A 148 -14.48 11.12 55.04
CA PRO A 148 -13.56 10.39 55.92
C PRO A 148 -12.24 11.14 56.13
N ARG A 149 -11.62 11.02 57.32
CA ARG A 149 -10.36 11.70 57.66
C ARG A 149 -9.17 11.29 56.77
N SER A 150 -9.24 10.10 56.17
CA SER A 150 -8.23 9.53 55.27
C SER A 150 -8.35 9.98 53.80
N ALA A 151 -9.40 10.71 53.43
CA ALA A 151 -9.58 11.18 52.05
C ALA A 151 -8.42 12.09 51.63
N LYS A 152 -7.81 11.82 50.47
CA LYS A 152 -6.80 12.68 49.82
C LYS A 152 -7.48 13.61 48.83
N TYR A 153 -6.83 14.71 48.47
CA TYR A 153 -7.33 15.60 47.42
C TYR A 153 -7.44 14.83 46.10
N PRO A 154 -8.59 14.84 45.41
CA PRO A 154 -8.76 14.17 44.13
C PRO A 154 -8.06 14.98 43.04
N PHE A 155 -6.77 14.69 42.80
CA PHE A 155 -6.04 15.28 41.68
C PHE A 155 -6.65 14.80 40.37
N LEU A 156 -7.16 15.72 39.56
CA LEU A 156 -7.57 15.43 38.19
C LEU A 156 -6.32 15.10 37.36
N SER A 157 -6.24 13.89 36.83
CA SER A 157 -5.19 13.50 35.90
C SER A 157 -5.41 14.21 34.56
N SER A 158 -4.70 15.32 34.32
CA SER A 158 -4.69 15.97 33.01
C SER A 158 -3.68 15.29 32.09
N THR A 159 -4.13 14.90 30.90
CA THR A 159 -3.26 14.43 29.80
C THR A 159 -2.54 15.57 29.09
N ARG A 160 -2.95 16.83 29.34
CA ARG A 160 -2.33 18.04 28.77
C ARG A 160 -1.46 18.74 29.80
N LYS A 161 -0.23 19.10 29.41
CA LYS A 161 0.70 19.89 30.25
C LYS A 161 0.21 21.34 30.31
N PRO A 162 0.00 21.94 31.51
CA PRO A 162 -0.44 23.32 31.64
C PRO A 162 0.74 24.28 31.50
N TYR A 163 1.27 24.43 30.28
CA TYR A 163 2.53 25.17 30.07
C TYR A 163 2.46 26.64 30.51
N THR A 164 1.28 27.29 30.48
CA THR A 164 1.08 28.65 31.01
C THR A 164 1.30 28.72 32.52
N SER A 165 0.71 27.78 33.28
CA SER A 165 0.93 27.65 34.72
C SER A 165 2.38 27.27 35.04
N LEU A 166 2.99 26.39 34.24
CA LEU A 166 4.40 26.02 34.37
C LEU A 166 5.34 27.19 34.05
N ARG A 167 5.00 28.03 33.06
CA ARG A 167 5.76 29.24 32.70
C ARG A 167 5.63 30.32 33.77
N TYR A 168 4.43 30.51 34.32
CA TYR A 168 4.23 31.36 35.50
C TYR A 168 5.03 30.85 36.69
N LEU A 169 4.97 29.54 36.96
CA LEU A 169 5.74 28.91 38.03
C LEU A 169 7.25 29.12 37.84
N HIS A 170 7.76 28.93 36.61
CA HIS A 170 9.16 29.19 36.30
C HIS A 170 9.53 30.66 36.55
N LYS A 171 8.73 31.61 36.06
CA LYS A 171 8.94 33.04 36.30
C LYS A 171 8.90 33.40 37.78
N PHE A 172 7.92 32.86 38.51
CA PHE A 172 7.74 33.07 39.95
C PHE A 172 8.94 32.54 40.73
N LEU A 173 9.34 31.30 40.48
CA LEU A 173 10.48 30.68 41.12
C LEU A 173 11.79 31.40 40.81
N TYR A 174 11.99 31.85 39.56
CA TYR A 174 13.17 32.63 39.18
C TYR A 174 13.20 33.99 39.87
N THR A 175 12.07 34.71 39.90
CA THR A 175 11.97 36.07 40.46
C THR A 175 12.09 36.07 41.99
N TYR A 176 11.46 35.10 42.65
CA TYR A 176 11.45 34.98 44.11
C TYR A 176 12.44 33.93 44.63
N PHE A 177 13.39 33.47 43.80
CA PHE A 177 14.33 32.40 44.13
C PHE A 177 15.02 32.61 45.48
N PRO A 178 15.58 33.79 45.80
CA PRO A 178 16.26 34.01 47.07
C PRO A 178 15.29 34.00 48.27
N ALA A 179 14.11 34.60 48.10
CA ALA A 179 13.11 34.70 49.17
C ALA A 179 12.52 33.33 49.54
N VAL A 180 12.24 32.50 48.53
CA VAL A 180 11.74 31.13 48.73
C VAL A 180 12.85 30.27 49.35
N ARG A 181 14.11 30.40 48.91
CA ARG A 181 15.26 29.70 49.49
C ARG A 181 15.39 29.97 50.98
N VAL A 182 15.41 31.25 51.36
CA VAL A 182 15.57 31.65 52.75
C VAL A 182 14.43 31.12 53.60
N ARG A 183 13.17 31.26 53.17
CA ARG A 183 12.03 30.75 53.95
C ARG A 183 12.00 29.22 54.05
N TYR A 184 12.31 28.51 52.97
CA TYR A 184 12.29 27.04 52.95
C TYR A 184 13.36 26.44 53.88
N LEU A 185 14.55 27.06 53.92
CA LEU A 185 15.67 26.65 54.76
C LEU A 185 15.60 27.18 56.20
N SER A 186 15.02 28.36 56.42
CA SER A 186 15.05 29.07 57.71
C SER A 186 13.78 28.88 58.55
N GLU A 187 12.89 27.97 58.18
CA GLU A 187 11.63 27.73 58.89
C GLU A 187 11.93 27.30 60.35
N PRO A 188 11.56 28.11 61.37
CA PRO A 188 12.10 27.98 62.71
C PRO A 188 11.14 27.17 63.56
N ARG A 189 11.32 25.85 63.63
CA ARG A 189 10.90 24.99 64.75
C ARG A 189 11.43 23.57 64.53
N LEU A 190 12.55 23.26 65.18
CA LEU A 190 13.06 21.91 65.44
C LEU A 190 13.29 21.01 64.21
N VAL A 191 14.20 21.42 63.33
CA VAL A 191 14.64 20.56 62.22
C VAL A 191 15.85 19.76 62.69
N ALA A 192 15.67 18.45 62.93
CA ALA A 192 16.78 17.51 63.12
C ALA A 192 17.80 17.65 61.97
N ALA A 193 19.09 17.44 62.23
CA ALA A 193 20.15 17.66 61.24
C ALA A 193 19.87 16.92 59.90
N ASP A 194 19.24 15.75 59.95
CA ASP A 194 18.84 14.96 58.78
C ASP A 194 17.73 15.61 57.95
N GLU A 195 16.77 16.27 58.60
CA GLU A 195 15.67 16.97 57.95
C GLU A 195 16.20 18.20 57.18
N LEU A 196 17.16 18.93 57.76
CA LEU A 196 17.84 20.04 57.10
C LEU A 196 18.67 19.56 55.91
N ARG A 197 19.40 18.46 56.07
CA ARG A 197 20.23 17.86 55.01
C ARG A 197 19.38 17.46 53.80
N ARG A 198 18.20 16.88 54.03
CA ARG A 198 17.25 16.53 52.97
C ARG A 198 16.60 17.77 52.34
N LYS A 199 16.25 18.81 53.10
CA LYS A 199 15.80 20.10 52.53
C LYS A 199 16.86 20.72 51.60
N ILE A 200 18.13 20.70 51.99
CA ILE A 200 19.25 21.18 51.16
C ILE A 200 19.37 20.36 49.86
N LEU A 201 19.27 19.03 49.95
CA LEU A 201 19.39 18.16 48.77
C LEU A 201 18.24 18.36 47.77
N VAL A 202 17.01 18.55 48.28
CA VAL A 202 15.84 18.92 47.47
C VAL A 202 16.04 20.29 46.81
N TRP A 203 16.55 21.28 47.55
CA TRP A 203 16.83 22.61 47.01
C TRP A 203 17.90 22.57 45.91
N ARG A 204 18.99 21.81 46.11
CA ARG A 204 20.02 21.63 45.08
C ARG A 204 19.45 21.06 43.80
N LYS A 205 18.54 20.09 43.89
CA LYS A 205 17.88 19.52 42.72
C LYS A 205 17.05 20.57 41.97
N LEU A 206 16.34 21.44 42.69
CA LEU A 206 15.60 22.55 42.09
C LEU A 206 16.55 23.57 41.43
N ASP A 207 17.66 23.89 42.09
CA ASP A 207 18.69 24.81 41.60
C ASP A 207 19.30 24.33 40.28
N THR A 208 19.75 23.08 40.22
CA THR A 208 20.27 22.47 38.97
C THR A 208 19.21 22.44 37.87
N THR A 209 17.93 22.26 38.22
CA THR A 209 16.84 22.23 37.25
C THR A 209 16.55 23.62 36.69
N LEU A 210 16.52 24.66 37.53
CA LEU A 210 16.34 26.05 37.10
C LEU A 210 17.54 26.56 36.30
N GLN A 211 18.75 26.15 36.66
CA GLN A 211 19.95 26.45 35.87
C GLN A 211 19.83 25.91 34.44
N ARG A 212 19.30 24.69 34.25
CA ARG A 212 19.05 24.11 32.93
C ARG A 212 17.95 24.85 32.16
N PHE A 213 16.94 25.39 32.85
CA PHE A 213 15.85 26.14 32.22
C PHE A 213 16.23 27.58 31.83
N GLY A 214 17.27 28.15 32.42
CA GLY A 214 17.74 29.50 32.12
C GLY A 214 16.72 30.60 32.48
N ALA A 215 16.89 31.78 31.89
CA ALA A 215 15.98 32.89 32.14
C ALA A 215 14.58 32.61 31.56
N PRO A 216 13.50 32.87 32.32
CA PRO A 216 12.14 32.69 31.80
C PRO A 216 11.88 33.63 30.63
N ARG A 217 11.47 33.08 29.47
CA ARG A 217 11.05 33.88 28.30
C ARG A 217 9.94 34.85 28.71
N PHE A 218 10.19 36.16 28.61
CA PHE A 218 9.26 37.20 29.00
C PHE A 218 7.88 36.95 28.36
N SER A 219 6.89 36.61 29.20
CA SER A 219 5.54 37.03 28.92
C SER A 219 5.50 38.52 29.17
N ILE A 220 4.92 39.28 28.25
CA ILE A 220 4.42 40.60 28.59
C ILE A 220 3.33 40.34 29.65
N SER A 221 3.73 40.28 30.93
CA SER A 221 2.81 40.79 31.94
C SER A 221 2.50 42.20 31.49
N LEU A 222 1.24 42.61 31.58
CA LEU A 222 0.74 43.98 31.46
C LEU A 222 1.57 44.99 32.31
N GLN A 223 2.83 45.19 31.97
CA GLN A 223 3.67 46.32 32.38
C GLN A 223 3.34 47.54 31.50
N GLY A 224 2.41 47.39 30.55
CA GLY A 224 1.63 48.50 30.00
C GLY A 224 0.71 49.18 31.03
N ALA A 225 0.57 48.67 32.26
CA ALA A 225 -0.02 49.47 33.35
C ALA A 225 0.96 50.51 33.96
N LYS A 226 2.23 50.54 33.54
CA LYS A 226 3.19 51.59 33.95
C LYS A 226 3.80 52.40 32.80
N SER A 227 3.40 52.18 31.55
CA SER A 227 3.83 53.03 30.43
C SER A 227 2.71 53.53 29.52
N VAL A 228 1.43 53.34 29.86
CA VAL A 228 0.41 54.30 29.40
C VAL A 228 0.53 55.50 30.34
N ARG A 229 1.32 56.50 29.95
CA ARG A 229 1.05 57.86 30.42
C ARG A 229 -0.43 58.11 30.14
N PRO A 230 -1.26 58.55 31.11
CA PRO A 230 -2.57 59.07 30.79
C PRO A 230 -2.35 60.40 30.05
N SER A 231 -2.03 60.33 28.76
CA SER A 231 -2.13 61.48 27.87
C SER A 231 -3.51 61.41 27.27
N ASP A 232 -4.31 62.38 27.71
CA ASP A 232 -5.47 62.94 27.04
C ASP A 232 -6.64 61.99 26.75
N THR A 233 -7.71 62.27 27.48
CA THR A 233 -9.09 61.78 27.39
C THR A 233 -9.77 62.00 26.03
N ALA A 234 -9.03 61.97 24.92
CA ALA A 234 -9.55 62.21 23.56
C ALA A 234 -9.47 60.98 22.63
N ASN A 235 -8.78 59.88 22.98
CA ASN A 235 -8.60 58.73 22.08
C ASN A 235 -9.38 57.49 22.52
N ILE A 236 -10.60 57.36 21.98
CA ILE A 236 -11.54 56.25 22.23
C ILE A 236 -11.01 54.89 21.70
N GLY A 237 -10.11 54.88 20.72
CA GLY A 237 -9.58 53.66 20.06
C GLY A 237 -8.67 52.79 20.93
N THR A 238 -7.93 53.38 21.89
CA THR A 238 -7.00 52.61 22.75
C THR A 238 -7.73 51.77 23.80
N SER A 239 -9.00 52.08 24.09
CA SER A 239 -9.78 51.37 25.11
C SER A 239 -10.32 50.02 24.61
N GLN A 240 -10.77 49.95 23.34
CA GLN A 240 -11.33 48.72 22.75
C GLN A 240 -10.27 47.64 22.54
N PHE A 241 -9.07 48.03 22.08
CA PHE A 241 -7.92 47.14 22.00
C PHE A 241 -7.54 46.59 23.38
N ALA A 242 -7.44 47.46 24.39
CA ALA A 242 -7.06 47.05 25.74
C ALA A 242 -8.11 46.12 26.38
N GLU A 243 -9.40 46.39 26.16
CA GLU A 243 -10.50 45.53 26.62
C GLU A 243 -10.46 44.15 25.95
N PHE A 244 -10.26 44.09 24.63
CA PHE A 244 -10.11 42.84 23.90
C PHE A 244 -8.91 42.02 24.40
N MET A 245 -7.75 42.66 24.59
CA MET A 245 -6.56 42.00 25.11
C MET A 245 -6.75 41.50 26.55
N ALA A 246 -7.45 42.26 27.41
CA ALA A 246 -7.76 41.84 28.78
C ALA A 246 -8.73 40.64 28.80
N LYS A 247 -9.78 40.68 27.98
CA LYS A 247 -10.78 39.59 27.87
C LYS A 247 -10.15 38.30 27.33
N MET A 248 -9.35 38.42 26.27
CA MET A 248 -8.71 37.26 25.63
C MET A 248 -7.56 36.70 26.45
N SER A 249 -6.77 37.53 27.13
CA SER A 249 -5.71 37.05 28.04
C SER A 249 -6.28 36.26 29.22
N ALA A 250 -7.44 36.65 29.77
CA ALA A 250 -8.14 35.89 30.81
C ALA A 250 -8.65 34.53 30.31
N ARG A 251 -9.21 34.49 29.10
CA ARG A 251 -9.71 33.25 28.44
C ARG A 251 -8.57 32.30 28.06
N ASN A 252 -7.44 32.83 27.62
CA ASN A 252 -6.32 32.07 27.08
C ASN A 252 -5.28 31.66 28.11
N MET A 253 -5.48 31.92 29.41
CA MET A 253 -4.60 31.43 30.48
C MET A 253 -4.43 29.90 30.50
N GLY A 254 -5.29 29.12 29.84
CA GLY A 254 -5.20 27.66 29.72
C GLY A 254 -4.75 27.11 28.37
N MET A 255 -4.55 27.97 27.35
CA MET A 255 -4.21 27.56 25.98
C MET A 255 -2.71 27.66 25.75
N SER A 256 -2.00 26.53 25.80
CA SER A 256 -0.60 26.45 25.42
C SER A 256 -0.47 25.84 24.02
N VAL A 257 -0.14 26.67 23.03
CA VAL A 257 0.26 26.20 21.70
C VAL A 257 1.78 26.02 21.74
N ASP A 258 2.27 24.79 21.55
CA ASP A 258 3.69 24.43 21.65
C ASP A 258 4.58 25.12 20.59
N VAL A 259 4.00 25.67 19.51
CA VAL A 259 4.75 26.36 18.44
C VAL A 259 4.04 27.67 18.05
N PRO A 260 4.71 28.84 18.06
CA PRO A 260 4.04 30.12 17.88
C PRO A 260 3.38 30.23 16.50
N ALA A 261 2.05 30.40 16.45
CA ALA A 261 1.33 30.67 15.20
C ALA A 261 1.73 32.03 14.59
N VAL A 262 2.21 32.95 15.43
CA VAL A 262 2.77 34.24 15.04
C VAL A 262 4.13 34.40 15.72
N TYR A 263 5.18 34.74 14.97
CA TYR A 263 6.53 34.94 15.51
C TYR A 263 7.23 36.16 14.89
N THR A 264 8.26 36.66 15.57
CA THR A 264 9.10 37.77 15.09
C THR A 264 10.39 37.26 14.46
N SER A 265 10.81 37.91 13.37
CA SER A 265 12.11 37.73 12.73
C SER A 265 12.70 39.09 12.35
N VAL A 266 13.92 39.10 11.82
CA VAL A 266 14.59 40.30 11.31
C VAL A 266 14.83 40.12 9.81
N PHE A 267 14.44 41.12 9.02
CA PHE A 267 14.66 41.12 7.57
C PHE A 267 16.13 41.45 7.25
N GLN A 268 16.57 41.21 6.01
CA GLN A 268 17.96 41.46 5.60
C GLN A 268 18.40 42.93 5.77
N ASP A 269 17.46 43.87 5.78
CA ASP A 269 17.69 45.32 6.00
C ASP A 269 17.68 45.73 7.48
N GLY A 270 17.54 44.78 8.41
CA GLY A 270 17.47 45.03 9.85
C GLY A 270 16.07 45.39 10.38
N THR A 271 15.06 45.50 9.52
CA THR A 271 13.68 45.82 9.94
C THR A 271 13.03 44.62 10.63
N PRO A 272 12.31 44.79 11.76
CA PRO A 272 11.55 43.72 12.39
C PRO A 272 10.40 43.23 11.50
N VAL A 273 10.20 41.91 11.46
CA VAL A 273 9.19 41.24 10.66
C VAL A 273 8.30 40.39 11.55
N VAL A 274 6.99 40.53 11.41
CA VAL A 274 6.01 39.66 12.05
C VAL A 274 5.49 38.66 11.02
N VAL A 275 5.73 37.36 11.27
CA VAL A 275 5.28 36.27 10.41
C VAL A 275 4.07 35.60 11.02
N VAL A 276 2.98 35.54 10.26
CA VAL A 276 1.67 35.00 10.64
C VAL A 276 1.44 33.71 9.86
N ASN A 277 1.39 32.58 10.56
CA ASN A 277 1.24 31.28 9.94
C ASN A 277 -0.21 30.77 10.06
N PHE A 278 -0.96 30.87 8.96
CA PHE A 278 -2.36 30.45 8.92
C PHE A 278 -2.54 28.93 9.00
N ARG A 279 -1.52 28.12 8.67
CA ARG A 279 -1.56 26.65 8.83
C ARG A 279 -1.88 26.24 10.27
N ARG A 280 -1.33 26.97 11.25
CA ARG A 280 -1.47 26.66 12.69
C ARG A 280 -2.81 27.05 13.28
N MET A 281 -3.71 27.65 12.49
CA MET A 281 -5.10 27.88 12.90
C MET A 281 -5.79 26.60 13.36
N ARG A 282 -5.48 25.46 12.73
CA ARG A 282 -6.02 24.15 13.11
C ARG A 282 -5.56 23.74 14.51
N ASP A 283 -4.32 24.02 14.88
CA ASP A 283 -3.75 23.66 16.18
C ASP A 283 -4.41 24.44 17.33
N ILE A 284 -4.98 25.61 17.01
CA ILE A 284 -5.72 26.48 17.93
C ILE A 284 -7.23 26.11 17.96
N GLY A 285 -7.64 25.05 17.26
CA GLY A 285 -9.03 24.63 17.16
C GLY A 285 -9.89 25.57 16.30
N CYS A 286 -9.27 26.29 15.35
CA CYS A 286 -9.91 27.28 14.47
C CYS A 286 -10.55 28.48 15.19
N ASP A 287 -10.14 28.80 16.43
CA ASP A 287 -10.60 30.00 17.13
C ASP A 287 -9.87 31.26 16.67
N ILE A 288 -10.56 32.06 15.86
CA ILE A 288 -10.06 33.29 15.26
C ILE A 288 -9.77 34.35 16.32
N ASN A 289 -10.55 34.39 17.41
CA ASN A 289 -10.35 35.36 18.48
C ASN A 289 -8.97 35.19 19.13
N THR A 290 -8.62 33.94 19.42
CA THR A 290 -7.31 33.57 19.96
C THR A 290 -6.19 33.83 18.96
N PHE A 291 -6.42 33.59 17.67
CA PHE A 291 -5.45 33.88 16.61
C PHE A 291 -5.16 35.38 16.46
N VAL A 292 -6.20 36.22 16.44
CA VAL A 292 -6.05 37.68 16.38
C VAL A 292 -5.40 38.22 17.65
N TYR A 293 -5.74 37.66 18.82
CA TYR A 293 -5.04 37.97 20.07
C TYR A 293 -3.54 37.69 19.99
N MET A 294 -3.12 36.53 19.47
CA MET A 294 -1.69 36.22 19.30
C MET A 294 -1.00 37.15 18.30
N LEU A 295 -1.69 37.53 17.21
CA LEU A 295 -1.19 38.52 16.27
C LEU A 295 -0.89 39.84 16.98
N PHE A 296 -1.88 40.36 17.72
CA PHE A 296 -1.74 41.62 18.46
C PHE A 296 -0.70 41.57 19.58
N GLU A 297 -0.61 40.45 20.29
CA GLU A 297 0.40 40.26 21.34
C GLU A 297 1.82 40.37 20.77
N VAL A 298 2.07 39.79 19.60
CA VAL A 298 3.39 39.82 18.95
C VAL A 298 3.66 41.16 18.28
N THR A 299 2.68 41.72 17.56
CA THR A 299 2.86 43.01 16.86
C THR A 299 3.03 44.16 17.84
N SER A 300 2.41 44.10 19.03
CA SER A 300 2.55 45.14 20.06
C SER A 300 3.97 45.37 20.56
N GLN A 301 4.89 44.43 20.30
CA GLN A 301 6.30 44.54 20.66
C GLN A 301 7.12 45.38 19.66
N VAL A 302 6.62 45.53 18.43
CA VAL A 302 7.39 46.09 17.30
C VAL A 302 6.67 47.24 16.59
N TRP A 303 5.36 47.39 16.77
CA TRP A 303 4.53 48.33 16.01
C TRP A 303 4.78 49.82 16.30
N ASP A 304 5.60 50.15 17.31
CA ASP A 304 6.00 51.52 17.62
C ASP A 304 7.04 52.03 16.61
N ASN A 305 7.78 51.09 16.00
CA ASN A 305 8.77 51.35 14.96
C ASN A 305 8.28 50.80 13.60
N LYS A 306 9.00 51.16 12.53
CA LYS A 306 8.76 50.60 11.19
C LYS A 306 8.92 49.07 11.24
N PHE A 307 7.91 48.33 10.79
CA PHE A 307 7.93 46.87 10.72
C PHE A 307 7.32 46.33 9.41
N TYR A 308 7.60 45.07 9.10
CA TYR A 308 7.00 44.33 7.99
C TYR A 308 6.11 43.18 8.49
N CYS A 309 5.13 42.79 7.70
CA CYS A 309 4.27 41.65 8.01
C CYS A 309 4.29 40.61 6.88
N ILE A 310 4.44 39.33 7.23
CA ILE A 310 4.38 38.21 6.28
C ILE A 310 3.19 37.33 6.66
N MET A 311 2.23 37.20 5.76
CA MET A 311 1.06 36.34 5.86
C MET A 311 1.35 35.03 5.11
N ASP A 312 1.74 33.98 5.83
CA ASP A 312 1.97 32.65 5.27
C ASP A 312 0.65 31.87 5.22
N VAL A 313 0.10 31.73 4.02
CA VAL A 313 -1.19 31.06 3.74
C VAL A 313 -0.98 29.61 3.25
N THR A 314 0.26 29.11 3.32
CA THR A 314 0.58 27.72 2.93
C THR A 314 -0.29 26.73 3.71
N ARG A 315 -0.96 25.79 3.00
CA ARG A 315 -1.89 24.79 3.57
C ARG A 315 -3.16 25.32 4.25
N PHE A 316 -3.55 26.58 4.06
CA PHE A 316 -4.78 27.10 4.63
C PHE A 316 -5.94 27.13 3.63
N PHE A 317 -7.05 26.46 3.96
CA PHE A 317 -8.18 26.22 3.02
C PHE A 317 -9.49 26.93 3.41
N PHE A 318 -9.52 27.72 4.50
CA PHE A 318 -10.77 28.18 5.13
C PHE A 318 -10.83 29.69 5.36
N LEU A 319 -10.78 30.51 4.31
CA LEU A 319 -10.85 31.97 4.48
C LEU A 319 -12.25 32.57 4.25
N GLY A 320 -13.23 31.82 3.74
CA GLY A 320 -14.57 32.36 3.50
C GLY A 320 -15.29 32.81 4.78
N ILE A 321 -15.62 31.87 5.65
CA ILE A 321 -16.28 32.15 6.95
C ILE A 321 -15.28 32.77 7.93
N LEU A 322 -14.11 32.16 8.09
CA LEU A 322 -13.11 32.62 9.05
C LEU A 322 -12.50 33.98 8.65
N GLY A 323 -12.36 34.27 7.36
CA GLY A 323 -11.81 35.54 6.89
C GLY A 323 -12.72 36.73 7.16
N LYS A 324 -14.05 36.56 7.08
CA LYS A 324 -15.00 37.61 7.47
C LYS A 324 -14.88 37.96 8.95
N SER A 325 -14.83 36.94 9.81
CA SER A 325 -14.62 37.12 11.25
C SER A 325 -13.24 37.70 11.57
N TYR A 326 -12.18 37.23 10.91
CA TYR A 326 -10.82 37.77 11.06
C TYR A 326 -10.75 39.26 10.67
N TYR A 327 -11.32 39.61 9.52
CA TYR A 327 -11.47 41.00 9.08
C TYR A 327 -12.22 41.84 10.11
N SER A 328 -13.39 41.37 10.57
CA SER A 328 -14.20 42.11 11.54
C SER A 328 -13.45 42.39 12.84
N LEU A 329 -12.64 41.45 13.32
CA LEU A 329 -11.86 41.60 14.55
C LEU A 329 -10.68 42.58 14.35
N ILE A 330 -9.99 42.52 13.21
CA ILE A 330 -8.90 43.47 12.92
C ILE A 330 -9.46 44.88 12.80
N VAL A 331 -10.54 45.09 12.05
CA VAL A 331 -11.15 46.41 11.87
C VAL A 331 -11.68 46.97 13.20
N SER A 332 -12.28 46.12 14.04
CA SER A 332 -12.90 46.58 15.29
C SER A 332 -11.88 46.87 16.40
N TYR A 333 -10.78 46.11 16.47
CA TYR A 333 -9.89 46.13 17.64
C TYR A 333 -8.45 46.58 17.36
N ALA A 334 -7.99 46.65 16.11
CA ALA A 334 -6.63 47.09 15.83
C ALA A 334 -6.48 48.62 16.00
N PRO A 335 -5.43 49.11 16.70
CA PRO A 335 -5.18 50.55 16.81
C PRO A 335 -4.63 51.13 15.50
N SER A 336 -4.85 52.43 15.24
CA SER A 336 -4.36 53.10 14.03
C SER A 336 -2.84 52.99 13.84
N VAL A 337 -2.07 52.97 14.94
CA VAL A 337 -0.60 52.79 14.94
C VAL A 337 -0.16 51.49 14.25
N PHE A 338 -0.96 50.43 14.34
CA PHE A 338 -0.70 49.16 13.67
C PHE A 338 -0.72 49.29 12.13
N PHE A 339 -1.52 50.22 11.60
CA PHE A 339 -1.64 50.46 10.17
C PHE A 339 -0.60 51.46 9.68
N THR A 340 -0.33 52.54 10.43
CA THR A 340 0.59 53.62 10.02
C THR A 340 2.05 53.18 9.97
N ASN A 341 2.52 52.38 10.93
CA ASN A 341 3.93 51.96 11.03
C ASN A 341 4.26 50.68 10.25
N CYS A 342 3.25 49.99 9.71
CA CYS A 342 3.44 48.83 8.84
C CYS A 342 3.83 49.28 7.43
N ALA A 343 5.08 49.07 7.02
CA ALA A 343 5.58 49.58 5.73
C ALA A 343 5.37 48.61 4.56
N ARG A 344 5.48 47.30 4.80
CA ARG A 344 5.35 46.26 3.77
C ARG A 344 4.58 45.04 4.28
N ILE A 345 3.73 44.49 3.42
CA ILE A 345 2.99 43.25 3.70
C ILE A 345 3.24 42.26 2.56
N TYR A 346 3.61 41.04 2.91
CA TYR A 346 3.83 39.94 1.98
C TYR A 346 2.75 38.87 2.19
N TYR A 347 1.97 38.57 1.15
CA TYR A 347 1.10 37.41 1.13
C TYR A 347 1.82 36.28 0.39
N TYR A 348 2.05 35.17 1.09
CA TYR A 348 2.79 34.03 0.56
C TYR A 348 1.87 32.82 0.33
N ASN A 349 1.97 32.20 -0.85
CA ASN A 349 1.24 30.98 -1.24
C ASN A 349 -0.29 31.10 -1.11
N LEU A 350 -0.87 32.08 -1.80
CA LEU A 350 -2.32 32.17 -1.92
C LEU A 350 -2.83 30.96 -2.73
N PRO A 351 -3.74 30.11 -2.21
CA PRO A 351 -4.06 28.83 -2.84
C PRO A 351 -4.99 28.95 -4.05
N ARG A 352 -6.00 29.83 -4.00
CA ARG A 352 -6.96 30.04 -5.11
C ARG A 352 -7.30 31.52 -5.28
N GLN A 353 -7.66 31.92 -6.50
CA GLN A 353 -8.06 33.29 -6.82
C GLN A 353 -9.29 33.75 -6.01
N THR A 354 -10.21 32.84 -5.68
CA THR A 354 -11.38 33.13 -4.84
C THR A 354 -11.02 33.66 -3.45
N MET A 355 -9.79 33.39 -2.96
CA MET A 355 -9.31 33.93 -1.69
C MET A 355 -8.81 35.38 -1.75
N LEU A 356 -8.80 36.01 -2.93
CA LEU A 356 -8.48 37.43 -3.04
C LEU A 356 -9.58 38.32 -2.46
N GLU A 357 -10.85 37.94 -2.56
CA GLU A 357 -11.97 38.81 -2.15
C GLU A 357 -11.90 39.24 -0.65
N PRO A 358 -11.63 38.35 0.33
CA PRO A 358 -11.46 38.77 1.73
C PRO A 358 -10.19 39.60 1.95
N VAL A 359 -9.11 39.30 1.22
CA VAL A 359 -7.83 40.01 1.30
C VAL A 359 -7.96 41.44 0.79
N GLU A 360 -8.70 41.63 -0.31
CA GLU A 360 -9.02 42.94 -0.87
C GLU A 360 -9.79 43.82 0.10
N ARG A 361 -10.75 43.27 0.84
CA ARG A 361 -11.50 44.03 1.85
C ARG A 361 -10.58 44.59 2.95
N ILE A 362 -9.61 43.78 3.41
CA ILE A 362 -8.58 44.23 4.37
C ILE A 362 -7.69 45.31 3.76
N MET A 363 -7.30 45.16 2.49
CA MET A 363 -6.44 46.12 1.79
C MET A 363 -7.13 47.47 1.60
N ARG A 364 -8.39 47.48 1.16
CA ARG A 364 -9.19 48.71 0.99
C ARG A 364 -9.37 49.44 2.31
N TRP A 365 -9.63 48.71 3.40
CA TRP A 365 -9.72 49.33 4.72
C TRP A 365 -8.36 49.89 5.17
N ARG A 366 -7.27 49.18 4.92
CA ARG A 366 -5.92 49.65 5.27
C ARG A 366 -5.52 50.89 4.49
N GLN A 367 -5.91 51.01 3.22
CA GLN A 367 -5.68 52.22 2.41
C GLN A 367 -6.28 53.45 3.10
N GLN A 368 -7.52 53.34 3.59
CA GLN A 368 -8.19 54.44 4.30
C GLN A 368 -7.40 54.95 5.52
N GLU A 369 -6.61 54.08 6.18
CA GLU A 369 -5.77 54.44 7.34
C GLU A 369 -4.32 54.80 6.95
N ASN A 370 -3.73 54.14 5.95
CA ASN A 370 -2.35 54.35 5.51
C ASN A 370 -2.08 53.90 4.06
N ASP A 371 -2.10 54.87 3.14
CA ASP A 371 -1.80 54.67 1.72
C ASP A 371 -0.33 54.34 1.39
N ARG A 372 0.61 54.49 2.35
CA ARG A 372 2.04 54.28 2.09
C ARG A 372 2.48 52.82 2.18
N THR A 373 1.60 51.93 2.64
CA THR A 373 1.92 50.50 2.81
C THR A 373 2.00 49.80 1.45
N ARG A 374 3.14 49.16 1.14
CA ARG A 374 3.30 48.36 -0.09
C ARG A 374 2.92 46.90 0.14
N VAL A 375 2.07 46.35 -0.71
CA VAL A 375 1.65 44.95 -0.67
C VAL A 375 2.37 44.14 -1.75
N TYR A 376 2.83 42.94 -1.40
CA TYR A 376 3.49 42.00 -2.30
C TYR A 376 2.78 40.64 -2.24
N PHE A 377 2.55 40.05 -3.41
CA PHE A 377 2.07 38.68 -3.54
C PHE A 377 3.19 37.79 -4.08
N TYR A 378 3.61 36.81 -3.28
CA TYR A 378 4.61 35.83 -3.68
C TYR A 378 4.10 34.41 -3.47
N SER A 379 4.72 33.48 -4.16
CA SER A 379 4.36 32.08 -4.20
C SER A 379 5.60 31.21 -4.38
N GLN A 380 5.43 29.91 -4.27
CA GLN A 380 6.45 28.92 -4.63
C GLN A 380 6.85 28.91 -6.10
N GLN A 381 6.11 29.59 -6.99
CA GLN A 381 6.49 29.72 -8.39
C GLN A 381 7.51 30.84 -8.65
N ASP A 382 7.74 31.72 -7.66
CA ASP A 382 8.68 32.82 -7.76
C ASP A 382 10.12 32.37 -7.48
N ASP A 383 11.09 33.26 -7.71
CA ASP A 383 12.51 32.96 -7.61
C ASP A 383 12.88 32.43 -6.21
N PRO A 384 13.56 31.26 -6.09
CA PRO A 384 13.99 30.71 -4.81
C PRO A 384 14.86 31.68 -4.00
N GLU A 385 15.64 32.56 -4.62
CA GLU A 385 16.45 33.55 -3.89
C GLU A 385 15.56 34.56 -3.16
N LEU A 386 14.50 35.04 -3.81
CA LEU A 386 13.47 35.91 -3.23
C LEU A 386 12.73 35.22 -2.08
N ILE A 387 12.38 33.95 -2.25
CA ILE A 387 11.70 33.17 -1.20
C ILE A 387 12.62 32.96 0.00
N SER A 388 13.91 32.69 -0.23
CA SER A 388 14.90 32.53 0.84
C SER A 388 15.18 33.82 1.61
N ALA A 389 14.97 34.98 0.96
CA ALA A 389 15.04 36.29 1.60
C ALA A 389 13.85 36.56 2.53
N LEU A 390 12.71 35.87 2.33
CA LEU A 390 11.57 35.95 3.23
C LEU A 390 11.88 35.18 4.51
N CYS A 391 11.49 35.72 5.66
CA CYS A 391 11.71 35.11 6.98
C CYS A 391 10.75 33.94 7.28
N LEU A 392 10.41 33.14 6.26
CA LEU A 392 9.51 31.98 6.36
C LEU A 392 10.19 30.81 7.10
N ALA A 393 9.37 29.90 7.62
CA ALA A 393 9.88 28.68 8.23
C ALA A 393 10.61 27.81 7.19
N GLU A 394 11.68 27.14 7.62
CA GLU A 394 12.50 26.28 6.75
C GLU A 394 11.70 25.13 6.12
N GLU A 395 10.67 24.63 6.83
CA GLU A 395 9.71 23.65 6.28
C GLU A 395 9.05 24.16 4.99
N VAL A 396 8.71 25.45 4.93
CA VAL A 396 7.98 26.09 3.82
C VAL A 396 8.93 26.39 2.67
N VAL A 397 10.13 26.90 2.96
CA VAL A 397 11.18 27.15 1.96
C VAL A 397 11.65 25.82 1.34
N GLY A 398 11.73 24.76 2.15
CA GLY A 398 12.13 23.42 1.71
C GLY A 398 11.13 22.73 0.77
N ILE A 399 9.91 23.24 0.61
CA ILE A 399 8.89 22.66 -0.29
C ILE A 399 9.37 22.65 -1.75
N ASN A 400 10.06 23.70 -2.20
CA ASN A 400 10.61 23.77 -3.56
C ASN A 400 11.81 22.82 -3.77
N LEU A 401 12.53 22.46 -2.71
CA LEU A 401 13.64 21.50 -2.76
C LEU A 401 13.17 20.04 -2.82
N ASP A 402 11.90 19.78 -2.48
CA ASP A 402 11.30 18.43 -2.51
C ASP A 402 10.67 18.08 -3.87
N VAL A 403 10.61 19.01 -4.83
CA VAL A 403 10.01 18.76 -6.15
C VAL A 403 10.86 17.78 -6.96
N ARG A 404 10.25 16.68 -7.43
CA ARG A 404 10.92 15.63 -8.23
C ARG A 404 10.40 15.54 -9.64
N VAL A 405 9.08 15.58 -9.80
CA VAL A 405 8.42 15.45 -11.10
C VAL A 405 7.45 16.61 -11.27
N VAL A 406 7.38 17.14 -12.49
CA VAL A 406 6.49 18.25 -12.83
C VAL A 406 5.65 17.85 -14.04
N TYR A 407 4.33 17.84 -13.85
CA TYR A 407 3.35 17.56 -14.89
C TYR A 407 2.62 18.84 -15.28
N LYS A 408 2.95 19.39 -16.45
CA LYS A 408 2.43 20.71 -16.89
C LYS A 408 1.01 20.67 -17.47
N ASN A 409 0.61 19.55 -18.07
CA ASN A 409 -0.64 19.44 -18.83
C ASN A 409 -1.77 18.78 -18.01
N CYS A 410 -1.95 19.19 -16.76
CA CYS A 410 -3.05 18.69 -15.92
C CYS A 410 -4.19 19.70 -15.90
N ARG A 411 -5.43 19.21 -15.74
CA ARG A 411 -6.61 20.06 -15.53
C ARG A 411 -7.29 19.66 -14.23
N LEU A 412 -7.64 20.63 -13.39
CA LEU A 412 -8.36 20.45 -12.14
C LEU A 412 -9.82 20.82 -12.35
N LEU A 413 -10.73 19.99 -11.87
CA LEU A 413 -12.15 20.34 -11.80
C LEU A 413 -12.37 21.30 -10.63
N ASP A 414 -12.88 22.50 -10.93
CA ASP A 414 -13.24 23.46 -9.90
C ASP A 414 -14.67 23.22 -9.39
N ASP A 415 -14.83 22.91 -8.10
CA ASP A 415 -16.12 22.56 -7.49
C ASP A 415 -17.15 23.70 -7.56
N ALA A 416 -16.70 24.96 -7.60
CA ALA A 416 -17.57 26.13 -7.61
C ALA A 416 -18.13 26.47 -9.00
N SER A 417 -17.28 26.37 -10.03
CA SER A 417 -17.66 26.70 -11.42
C SER A 417 -18.03 25.48 -12.27
N GLY A 418 -17.67 24.27 -11.84
CA GLY A 418 -17.79 23.04 -12.64
C GLY A 418 -16.86 23.00 -13.86
N ALA A 419 -15.95 23.97 -14.00
CA ALA A 419 -15.05 24.09 -15.14
C ALA A 419 -13.70 23.40 -14.88
N LEU A 420 -13.05 22.94 -15.95
CA LEU A 420 -11.70 22.39 -15.91
C LEU A 420 -10.66 23.51 -16.05
N VAL A 421 -9.95 23.79 -14.96
CA VAL A 421 -8.90 24.82 -14.89
C VAL A 421 -7.53 24.20 -15.16
N PRO A 422 -6.67 24.79 -16.02
CA PRO A 422 -5.31 24.30 -16.23
C PRO A 422 -4.47 24.44 -14.96
N VAL A 423 -3.74 23.36 -14.62
CA VAL A 423 -2.85 23.31 -13.46
C VAL A 423 -1.57 22.56 -13.80
N THR A 424 -0.45 23.07 -13.28
CA THR A 424 0.82 22.33 -13.26
C THR A 424 0.94 21.60 -11.93
N LEU A 425 1.00 20.28 -11.97
CA LEU A 425 1.20 19.44 -10.80
C LEU A 425 2.70 19.30 -10.53
N LYS A 426 3.19 19.75 -9.38
CA LYS A 426 4.55 19.46 -8.91
C LYS A 426 4.48 18.42 -7.80
N PHE A 427 5.21 17.32 -7.99
CA PHE A 427 5.18 16.17 -7.11
C PHE A 427 6.52 15.99 -6.39
N GLY A 428 6.46 15.93 -5.06
CA GLY A 428 7.59 15.65 -4.18
C GLY A 428 7.42 14.36 -3.38
N ARG A 429 8.25 14.17 -2.34
CA ARG A 429 8.14 12.99 -1.44
C ARG A 429 7.20 13.25 -0.28
N LYS A 430 7.15 14.49 0.20
CA LYS A 430 6.29 14.94 1.30
C LYS A 430 5.18 15.85 0.81
N TRP A 431 5.40 16.55 -0.30
CA TRP A 431 4.52 17.61 -0.78
C TRP A 431 3.95 17.34 -2.17
N LEU A 432 2.67 17.64 -2.34
CA LEU A 432 1.97 17.76 -3.60
C LEU A 432 1.61 19.23 -3.80
N GLN A 433 2.02 19.83 -4.92
CA GLN A 433 1.72 21.23 -5.23
C GLN A 433 0.89 21.30 -6.52
N LEU A 434 -0.16 22.11 -6.50
CA LEU A 434 -0.96 22.50 -7.65
C LEU A 434 -0.62 23.97 -7.95
N CYS A 435 0.11 24.19 -9.04
CA CYS A 435 0.49 25.51 -9.51
C CYS A 435 -0.51 25.97 -10.57
N PHE A 436 -1.27 27.03 -10.29
CA PHE A 436 -2.19 27.64 -11.25
C PHE A 436 -1.45 28.66 -12.12
N ASP A 437 -2.05 29.00 -13.26
CA ASP A 437 -1.54 30.04 -14.14
C ASP A 437 -1.51 31.41 -13.46
N ARG A 438 -0.56 32.25 -13.87
CA ARG A 438 -0.40 33.61 -13.36
C ARG A 438 -1.56 34.49 -13.80
N VAL A 439 -2.16 35.19 -12.84
CA VAL A 439 -3.27 36.12 -13.06
C VAL A 439 -2.74 37.56 -12.94
N PRO A 440 -3.01 38.45 -13.92
CA PRO A 440 -2.66 39.85 -13.78
C PRO A 440 -3.49 40.49 -12.67
N TYR A 441 -2.86 41.30 -11.83
CA TYR A 441 -3.50 42.00 -10.73
C TYR A 441 -2.80 43.34 -10.50
N GLU A 442 -3.49 44.43 -10.82
CA GLU A 442 -2.95 45.78 -10.67
C GLU A 442 -3.87 46.59 -9.76
N ALA A 443 -3.30 47.09 -8.66
CA ALA A 443 -3.94 48.01 -7.71
C ALA A 443 -2.87 48.99 -7.18
N GLU A 444 -3.26 50.22 -6.84
CA GLU A 444 -2.31 51.32 -6.54
C GLU A 444 -1.30 51.00 -5.41
N THR A 445 -1.72 50.23 -4.40
CA THR A 445 -0.85 49.84 -3.26
C THR A 445 -0.07 48.54 -3.47
N VAL A 446 -0.33 47.81 -4.54
CA VAL A 446 0.26 46.50 -4.81
C VAL A 446 1.48 46.66 -5.71
N ALA A 447 2.63 46.19 -5.23
CA ALA A 447 3.89 46.30 -5.96
C ALA A 447 4.07 45.22 -7.04
N THR A 448 3.39 44.08 -6.88
CA THR A 448 3.46 42.93 -7.81
C THR A 448 2.37 43.01 -8.87
N LYS A 449 2.73 42.95 -10.15
CA LYS A 449 1.78 43.04 -11.28
C LYS A 449 0.99 41.75 -11.56
N THR A 450 1.48 40.62 -11.06
CA THR A 450 0.87 39.30 -11.29
C THR A 450 0.86 38.51 -10.00
N ILE A 451 -0.16 37.67 -9.84
CA ILE A 451 -0.30 36.74 -8.72
C ILE A 451 -0.24 35.32 -9.28
N ALA A 452 0.53 34.44 -8.64
CA ALA A 452 0.66 33.03 -8.99
C ALA A 452 0.03 32.17 -7.88
N PRO A 453 -1.23 31.70 -8.02
CA PRO A 453 -1.84 30.87 -7.00
C PRO A 453 -1.17 29.49 -6.91
N VAL A 454 -0.95 29.01 -5.68
CA VAL A 454 -0.35 27.69 -5.42
C VAL A 454 -1.05 27.01 -4.26
N GLU A 455 -1.66 25.87 -4.54
CA GLU A 455 -2.29 25.02 -3.54
C GLU A 455 -1.31 23.90 -3.14
N THR A 456 -1.08 23.72 -1.84
CA THR A 456 -0.07 22.78 -1.31
C THR A 456 -0.70 21.78 -0.35
N HIS A 457 -0.41 20.50 -0.54
CA HIS A 457 -0.90 19.40 0.29
C HIS A 457 0.26 18.52 0.74
N MET A 458 0.15 17.92 1.93
CA MET A 458 1.06 16.83 2.31
C MET A 458 0.55 15.52 1.77
N ILE A 459 1.49 14.67 1.33
CA ILE A 459 1.18 13.32 0.83
C ILE A 459 0.63 12.43 1.96
N SER A 460 1.04 12.66 3.21
CA SER A 460 0.48 11.96 4.36
C SER A 460 -1.00 12.24 4.63
N ASP A 461 -1.58 13.31 4.05
CA ASP A 461 -3.01 13.59 4.16
C ASP A 461 -3.84 12.83 3.11
N LEU A 462 -3.21 12.15 2.14
CA LEU A 462 -3.89 11.38 1.09
C LEU A 462 -4.48 10.09 1.66
N ILE A 463 -5.78 9.88 1.46
CA ILE A 463 -6.48 8.66 1.90
C ILE A 463 -6.57 7.64 0.78
N LYS A 464 -7.02 8.08 -0.40
CA LYS A 464 -7.32 7.23 -1.55
C LYS A 464 -7.14 8.00 -2.85
N CYS A 465 -6.57 7.33 -3.84
CA CYS A 465 -6.46 7.81 -5.22
C CYS A 465 -7.12 6.77 -6.12
N GLU A 466 -8.10 7.16 -6.92
CA GLU A 466 -8.82 6.25 -7.81
C GLU A 466 -9.13 6.87 -9.16
N VAL A 467 -9.34 6.03 -10.16
CA VAL A 467 -9.88 6.45 -11.45
C VAL A 467 -11.34 6.82 -11.24
N SER A 468 -11.72 8.02 -11.68
CA SER A 468 -13.05 8.60 -11.51
C SER A 468 -13.63 9.00 -12.87
N HIS A 469 -14.94 9.23 -12.90
CA HIS A 469 -15.68 9.65 -14.10
C HIS A 469 -16.67 10.80 -13.81
N LEU A 470 -16.33 11.69 -12.88
CA LEU A 470 -17.20 12.76 -12.38
C LEU A 470 -17.47 13.85 -13.42
N SER A 471 -16.48 14.21 -14.24
CA SER A 471 -16.63 15.18 -15.34
C SER A 471 -16.98 14.54 -16.69
N GLY A 472 -16.93 13.20 -16.78
CA GLY A 472 -17.08 12.46 -18.04
C GLY A 472 -15.86 12.53 -18.98
N ALA A 473 -14.77 13.20 -18.58
CA ALA A 473 -13.54 13.28 -19.37
C ALA A 473 -12.72 11.98 -19.35
N GLU A 474 -12.09 11.66 -20.48
CA GLU A 474 -11.12 10.56 -20.55
C GLU A 474 -9.86 10.89 -19.73
N ASN A 475 -9.31 9.89 -19.04
CA ASN A 475 -8.14 10.01 -18.17
C ASN A 475 -8.32 10.89 -16.91
N GLU A 476 -9.53 10.92 -16.37
CA GLU A 476 -9.82 11.51 -15.06
C GLU A 476 -9.40 10.58 -13.89
N PHE A 477 -9.00 11.18 -12.78
CA PHE A 477 -8.78 10.53 -11.49
C PHE A 477 -9.08 11.47 -10.32
N THR A 478 -9.53 10.92 -9.19
CA THR A 478 -9.81 11.68 -7.98
C THR A 478 -8.86 11.29 -6.86
N VAL A 479 -8.37 12.32 -6.17
CA VAL A 479 -7.51 12.22 -5.01
C VAL A 479 -8.28 12.72 -3.79
N SER A 480 -8.47 11.85 -2.79
CA SER A 480 -9.20 12.18 -1.56
C SER A 480 -8.23 12.47 -0.41
N LEU A 481 -8.47 13.59 0.29
CA LEU A 481 -7.64 14.07 1.38
C LEU A 481 -8.41 13.98 2.72
N ASN A 482 -7.70 13.62 3.79
CA ASN A 482 -8.25 13.52 5.15
C ASN A 482 -8.61 14.89 5.74
N ALA A 483 -7.98 15.96 5.25
CA ALA A 483 -8.32 17.32 5.63
C ALA A 483 -9.72 17.67 5.08
N TYR A 484 -10.74 17.59 5.94
CA TYR A 484 -12.11 18.06 5.69
C TYR A 484 -12.82 17.39 4.50
N SER A 485 -12.51 16.13 4.20
CA SER A 485 -13.10 15.39 3.06
C SER A 485 -12.97 16.19 1.75
N HIS A 486 -11.83 16.85 1.55
CA HIS A 486 -11.56 17.56 0.31
C HIS A 486 -11.16 16.56 -0.78
N HIS A 487 -11.78 16.70 -1.96
CA HIS A 487 -11.54 15.84 -3.11
C HIS A 487 -10.97 16.68 -4.24
N LEU A 488 -9.85 16.25 -4.81
CA LEU A 488 -9.22 16.86 -5.98
C LEU A 488 -9.48 15.96 -7.18
N THR A 489 -10.27 16.43 -8.15
CA THR A 489 -10.54 15.70 -9.38
C THR A 489 -9.70 16.28 -10.51
N LEU A 490 -8.80 15.46 -11.07
CA LEU A 490 -7.78 15.86 -12.03
C LEU A 490 -7.93 15.06 -13.32
N VAL A 491 -7.65 15.72 -14.45
CA VAL A 491 -7.60 15.11 -15.79
C VAL A 491 -6.21 15.28 -16.36
N SER A 492 -5.56 14.19 -16.76
CA SER A 492 -4.22 14.22 -17.35
C SER A 492 -3.99 13.06 -18.31
N LEU A 493 -3.34 13.32 -19.45
CA LEU A 493 -2.92 12.26 -20.38
C LEU A 493 -1.91 11.29 -19.74
N GLN A 494 -1.20 11.72 -18.70
CA GLN A 494 -0.24 10.91 -17.94
C GLN A 494 -0.84 10.31 -16.66
N ARG A 495 -2.17 10.09 -16.63
CA ARG A 495 -2.90 9.56 -15.47
C ARG A 495 -2.24 8.33 -14.84
N GLN A 496 -1.83 7.35 -15.66
CA GLN A 496 -1.24 6.11 -15.14
C GLN A 496 0.07 6.37 -14.39
N GLU A 497 0.96 7.21 -14.91
CA GLU A 497 2.22 7.57 -14.25
C GLU A 497 1.98 8.33 -12.94
N ILE A 498 1.06 9.30 -12.96
CA ILE A 498 0.72 10.12 -11.79
C ILE A 498 0.12 9.25 -10.67
N LEU A 499 -0.84 8.38 -11.01
CA LEU A 499 -1.45 7.46 -10.05
C LEU A 499 -0.44 6.46 -9.49
N ARG A 500 0.48 5.96 -10.33
CA ARG A 500 1.57 5.08 -9.90
C ARG A 500 2.44 5.75 -8.85
N LEU A 501 2.89 6.98 -9.12
CA LEU A 501 3.71 7.76 -8.18
C LEU A 501 2.96 8.09 -6.88
N LEU A 502 1.68 8.46 -6.97
CA LEU A 502 0.84 8.72 -5.80
C LEU A 502 0.69 7.48 -4.92
N TYR A 503 0.43 6.32 -5.53
CA TYR A 503 0.30 5.06 -4.81
C TYR A 503 1.59 4.68 -4.06
N PHE A 504 2.74 4.78 -4.73
CA PHE A 504 4.04 4.59 -4.08
C PHE A 504 4.25 5.58 -2.94
N ALA A 505 3.95 6.86 -3.13
CA ALA A 505 4.13 7.88 -2.11
C ALA A 505 3.20 7.67 -0.89
N MET A 506 1.98 7.17 -1.11
CA MET A 506 1.04 6.81 -0.05
C MET A 506 1.48 5.58 0.76
N LEU A 507 2.04 4.55 0.12
CA LEU A 507 2.63 3.40 0.82
C LEU A 507 3.84 3.79 1.67
N ARG A 508 4.61 4.79 1.22
CA ARG A 508 5.84 5.29 1.87
C ARG A 508 5.58 6.19 3.08
N CYS A 509 4.45 6.91 3.14
CA CYS A 509 4.20 7.89 4.20
C CYS A 509 3.66 7.20 5.46
N PRO A 510 4.38 7.23 6.61
CA PRO A 510 3.86 6.69 7.85
C PRO A 510 2.63 7.49 8.28
N LYS A 511 1.48 6.80 8.40
CA LYS A 511 0.26 7.41 8.94
C LYS A 511 0.51 7.78 10.39
N GLY A 512 0.76 9.06 10.67
CA GLY A 512 0.72 9.58 12.04
C GLY A 512 2.03 10.11 12.64
N LEU A 513 3.08 10.40 11.86
CA LEU A 513 4.19 11.20 12.37
C LEU A 513 3.72 12.62 12.66
N LYS A 514 3.43 12.91 13.93
CA LYS A 514 3.39 14.29 14.43
C LYS A 514 4.76 14.90 14.08
N PRO A 515 4.82 16.11 13.47
CA PRO A 515 6.08 16.81 13.36
C PRO A 515 6.67 16.89 14.77
N ALA A 516 7.83 16.27 14.97
CA ALA A 516 8.51 16.37 16.25
C ALA A 516 8.62 17.87 16.58
N ALA A 517 8.17 18.26 17.76
CA ALA A 517 8.40 19.60 18.25
C ALA A 517 9.90 19.88 18.08
N VAL A 518 10.23 20.94 17.34
CA VAL A 518 11.62 21.35 17.16
C VAL A 518 12.11 21.75 18.54
N ASP A 519 12.80 20.84 19.23
CA ASP A 519 13.48 21.15 20.48
C ASP A 519 14.49 22.26 20.17
N ASP A 520 14.47 23.34 20.96
CA ASP A 520 15.43 24.45 20.84
C ASP A 520 16.89 23.95 20.88
N ASP A 521 17.13 22.79 21.50
CA ASP A 521 18.43 22.11 21.53
C ASP A 521 18.93 21.72 20.12
N HIS A 522 18.05 21.29 19.20
CA HIS A 522 18.44 20.95 17.83
C HIS A 522 18.92 22.18 17.04
N ALA A 523 18.35 23.37 17.30
CA ALA A 523 18.78 24.60 16.62
C ALA A 523 20.20 25.02 17.03
N ILE A 524 20.56 24.81 18.30
CA ILE A 524 21.91 25.07 18.83
C ILE A 524 22.91 24.08 18.23
N VAL A 525 22.57 22.78 18.24
CA VAL A 525 23.41 21.72 17.63
C VAL A 525 23.65 21.96 16.14
N ARG A 526 22.63 22.39 15.41
CA ARG A 526 22.77 22.72 13.98
C ARG A 526 23.71 23.89 13.73
N ARG A 527 23.57 24.99 14.49
CA ARG A 527 24.48 26.15 14.37
C ARG A 527 25.92 25.76 14.68
N PHE A 528 26.11 24.92 15.70
CA PHE A 528 27.42 24.35 16.01
C PHE A 528 28.00 23.55 14.84
N ASN A 529 27.23 22.60 14.29
CA ASN A 529 27.69 21.77 13.18
C ASN A 529 28.04 22.61 11.94
N ALA A 530 27.24 23.64 11.62
CA ALA A 530 27.54 24.56 10.52
C ALA A 530 28.85 25.33 10.74
N LEU A 531 29.10 25.83 11.95
CA LEU A 531 30.35 26.52 12.30
C LEU A 531 31.55 25.57 12.30
N ALA A 532 31.39 24.34 12.77
CA ALA A 532 32.42 23.32 12.74
C ALA A 532 32.80 22.96 11.30
N ILE A 533 31.82 22.70 10.43
CA ILE A 533 32.05 22.42 9.01
C ILE A 533 32.71 23.63 8.32
N LEU A 534 32.30 24.86 8.63
CA LEU A 534 32.94 26.06 8.11
C LEU A 534 34.41 26.16 8.53
N ALA A 535 34.72 25.89 9.80
CA ALA A 535 36.10 25.85 10.29
C ALA A 535 36.91 24.76 9.58
N PHE A 536 36.39 23.55 9.45
CA PHE A 536 37.09 22.47 8.76
C PHE A 536 37.26 22.72 7.26
N HIS A 537 36.28 23.34 6.59
CA HIS A 537 36.42 23.74 5.19
C HIS A 537 37.49 24.82 5.02
N GLY A 538 37.49 25.84 5.89
CA GLY A 538 38.50 26.90 5.84
C GLY A 538 39.92 26.38 6.09
N LEU A 539 40.10 25.29 6.83
CA LEU A 539 41.41 24.65 7.04
C LEU A 539 41.96 23.91 5.81
N LEU A 540 41.10 23.51 4.85
CA LEU A 540 41.50 22.87 3.60
C LEU A 540 41.72 23.87 2.46
N GLU A 541 41.36 25.13 2.65
CA GLU A 541 41.59 26.15 1.64
C GLU A 541 43.07 26.49 1.50
N ARG A 542 43.46 26.90 0.30
CA ARG A 542 44.88 27.21 0.01
C ARG A 542 45.33 28.56 0.57
N ASP A 543 44.37 29.42 0.94
CA ASP A 543 44.64 30.76 1.46
C ASP A 543 45.04 30.72 2.94
N ASP A 544 46.21 31.28 3.24
CA ASP A 544 46.78 31.35 4.59
C ASP A 544 45.91 32.17 5.55
N GLU A 545 45.25 33.24 5.08
CA GLU A 545 44.41 34.07 5.93
C GLU A 545 43.12 33.33 6.34
N VAL A 546 42.52 32.61 5.38
CA VAL A 546 41.33 31.78 5.61
C VAL A 546 41.64 30.65 6.58
N ARG A 547 42.78 29.97 6.42
CA ARG A 547 43.22 28.91 7.34
C ARG A 547 43.46 29.44 8.75
N ALA A 548 44.09 30.60 8.89
CA ALA A 548 44.30 31.22 10.20
C ALA A 548 42.98 31.64 10.88
N ALA A 549 42.03 32.18 10.12
CA ALA A 549 40.71 32.52 10.65
C ALA A 549 39.90 31.28 11.06
N ALA A 550 39.94 30.23 10.25
CA ALA A 550 39.29 28.96 10.51
C ALA A 550 39.85 28.24 11.74
N ALA A 551 41.17 28.27 11.93
CA ALA A 551 41.82 27.75 13.14
C ALA A 551 41.39 28.51 14.41
N ARG A 552 41.29 29.84 14.35
CA ARG A 552 40.78 30.65 15.47
C ARG A 552 39.33 30.32 15.80
N LEU A 553 38.50 30.10 14.78
CA LEU A 553 37.12 29.67 14.96
C LEU A 553 37.05 28.29 15.65
N LEU A 554 37.88 27.33 15.22
CA LEU A 554 37.94 26.00 15.82
C LEU A 554 38.39 26.05 17.30
N LEU A 555 39.39 26.87 17.63
CA LEU A 555 39.83 27.12 19.02
C LEU A 555 38.73 27.74 19.88
N ALA A 556 37.99 28.71 19.34
CA ALA A 556 36.87 29.32 20.04
C ALA A 556 35.73 28.30 20.30
N LEU A 557 35.49 27.39 19.35
CA LEU A 557 34.53 26.30 19.49
C LEU A 557 34.98 25.27 20.54
N ASP A 558 36.26 24.92 20.57
CA ASP A 558 36.87 24.02 21.57
C ASP A 558 36.73 24.60 22.99
N ALA A 559 37.03 25.90 23.17
CA ALA A 559 36.90 26.57 24.46
C ALA A 559 35.45 26.75 24.93
N TYR A 560 34.50 26.96 24.02
CA TYR A 560 33.09 27.15 24.40
C TYR A 560 32.40 25.84 24.81
N LEU A 561 32.80 24.72 24.21
CA LEU A 561 32.12 23.42 24.36
C LEU A 561 32.94 22.38 25.12
N ASP A 562 34.18 22.71 25.51
CA ASP A 562 35.12 21.82 26.18
C ASP A 562 35.35 20.54 25.36
N LEU A 563 35.68 20.71 24.06
CA LEU A 563 35.81 19.58 23.12
C LEU A 563 37.09 18.77 23.32
N GLY A 564 38.04 19.25 24.13
CA GLY A 564 39.25 18.51 24.50
C GLY A 564 40.20 18.26 23.33
N LEU A 565 40.16 19.08 22.27
CA LEU A 565 40.97 18.87 21.05
C LEU A 565 42.48 19.09 21.26
N GLY A 566 42.92 19.42 22.49
CA GLY A 566 44.33 19.53 22.87
C GLY A 566 45.05 20.74 22.27
N MET A 567 44.32 21.63 21.60
CA MET A 567 44.86 22.85 21.02
C MET A 567 44.82 23.96 22.07
N SER A 568 45.90 24.10 22.86
CA SER A 568 46.05 25.25 23.76
C SER A 568 45.85 26.56 22.96
N PRO A 569 45.23 27.62 23.52
CA PRO A 569 45.05 28.89 22.83
C PRO A 569 46.42 29.46 22.46
N LEU A 570 46.85 29.19 21.24
CA LEU A 570 48.12 29.66 20.68
C LEU A 570 48.07 31.19 20.67
N HIS A 571 48.83 31.82 21.57
CA HIS A 571 49.02 33.28 21.63
C HIS A 571 49.87 33.80 20.45
N THR A 572 50.14 32.99 19.44
CA THR A 572 50.97 33.32 18.28
C THR A 572 50.10 33.74 17.10
N SER A 573 50.26 34.99 16.65
CA SER A 573 49.46 35.57 15.55
C SER A 573 49.67 34.93 14.18
N LYS A 574 50.72 34.12 14.01
CA LYS A 574 51.06 33.37 12.78
C LYS A 574 51.26 31.89 13.11
N VAL A 575 50.22 31.09 12.91
CA VAL A 575 50.33 29.62 12.91
C VAL A 575 50.39 29.19 11.45
N THR A 576 51.52 28.60 11.03
CA THR A 576 51.69 28.04 9.69
C THR A 576 51.18 26.61 9.68
N PHE A 577 50.11 26.36 8.94
CA PHE A 577 49.58 25.00 8.74
C PHE A 577 50.33 24.28 7.61
N PRO A 578 50.53 22.94 7.70
CA PRO A 578 51.02 22.14 6.59
C PRO A 578 50.20 22.33 5.32
N ILE A 579 50.78 22.03 4.15
CA ILE A 579 50.07 22.12 2.86
C ILE A 579 48.89 21.14 2.81
N ASP A 580 49.02 19.97 3.44
CA ASP A 580 47.94 19.02 3.63
C ASP A 580 47.54 18.93 5.10
N THR A 581 46.36 19.47 5.43
CA THR A 581 45.76 19.46 6.77
C THR A 581 44.72 18.35 6.94
N THR A 582 44.52 17.51 5.92
CA THR A 582 43.42 16.53 5.87
C THR A 582 43.48 15.55 7.04
N ASP A 583 44.65 15.00 7.36
CA ASP A 583 44.82 14.03 8.46
C ASP A 583 44.52 14.64 9.83
N PHE A 584 44.93 15.89 10.05
CA PHE A 584 44.62 16.62 11.28
C PHE A 584 43.11 16.82 11.43
N VAL A 585 42.43 17.23 10.35
CA VAL A 585 40.97 17.42 10.37
C VAL A 585 40.24 16.11 10.63
N VAL A 586 40.64 15.01 9.98
CA VAL A 586 40.03 13.69 10.20
C VAL A 586 40.25 13.19 11.63
N ALA A 587 41.43 13.44 12.22
CA ALA A 587 41.70 13.09 13.61
C ALA A 587 40.82 13.88 14.59
N ALA A 588 40.66 15.20 14.38
CA ALA A 588 39.79 16.04 15.19
C ALA A 588 38.31 15.61 15.07
N LEU A 589 37.85 15.30 13.86
CA LEU A 589 36.48 14.81 13.63
C LEU A 589 36.23 13.44 14.26
N ARG A 590 37.22 12.54 14.26
CA ARG A 590 37.12 11.24 14.94
C ARG A 590 36.97 11.41 16.46
N HIS A 591 37.71 12.35 17.06
CA HIS A 591 37.55 12.66 18.47
C HIS A 591 36.15 13.24 18.76
N LEU A 592 35.68 14.16 17.93
CA LEU A 592 34.38 14.81 18.09
C LEU A 592 33.21 13.82 17.92
N ALA A 593 33.29 12.92 16.92
CA ALA A 593 32.31 11.88 16.69
C ALA A 593 32.19 10.91 17.89
N ALA A 594 33.32 10.61 18.57
CA ALA A 594 33.33 9.79 19.78
C ALA A 594 32.80 10.54 21.02
N LEU A 595 33.11 11.83 21.16
CA LEU A 595 32.68 12.65 22.31
C LEU A 595 31.17 12.95 22.28
N ARG A 596 30.61 13.19 21.09
CA ARG A 596 29.21 13.63 20.90
C ARG A 596 28.51 12.84 19.78
N PRO A 597 28.29 11.53 19.95
CA PRO A 597 27.67 10.69 18.91
C PRO A 597 26.22 11.09 18.57
N ALA A 598 25.51 11.77 19.47
CA ALA A 598 24.16 12.29 19.23
C ALA A 598 24.09 13.34 18.10
N TYR A 599 25.21 13.99 17.75
CA TYR A 599 25.26 15.06 16.73
C TYR A 599 25.43 14.54 15.30
N THR A 600 25.66 13.24 15.15
CA THR A 600 25.94 12.56 13.87
C THR A 600 24.92 12.92 12.79
N TYR A 601 23.62 12.83 13.08
CA TYR A 601 22.55 13.09 12.12
C TYR A 601 22.60 14.51 11.55
N ASP A 602 22.65 15.50 12.44
CA ASP A 602 22.64 16.92 12.06
C ASP A 602 23.95 17.32 11.36
N PHE A 603 25.08 16.72 11.76
CA PHE A 603 26.38 16.97 11.13
C PHE A 603 26.42 16.46 9.69
N VAL A 604 25.99 15.21 9.46
CA VAL A 604 25.94 14.61 8.13
C VAL A 604 25.03 15.41 7.20
N LYS A 605 23.87 15.86 7.68
CA LYS A 605 22.94 16.68 6.90
C LYS A 605 23.54 18.02 6.47
N GLU A 606 24.19 18.72 7.40
CA GLU A 606 24.85 20.00 7.13
C GLU A 606 26.07 19.84 6.21
N PHE A 607 26.79 18.72 6.33
CA PHE A 607 27.88 18.35 5.43
C PHE A 607 27.38 18.29 3.98
N PHE A 608 26.27 17.58 3.70
CA PHE A 608 25.71 17.51 2.35
C PHE A 608 25.24 18.87 1.81
N ALA A 609 24.71 19.74 2.66
CA ALA A 609 24.32 21.11 2.29
C ALA A 609 25.53 21.95 1.86
N SER A 610 26.68 21.73 2.51
CA SER A 610 27.92 22.47 2.25
C SER A 610 28.86 21.82 1.24
N PHE A 611 28.73 20.51 0.98
CA PHE A 611 29.61 19.75 0.09
C PHE A 611 29.61 20.29 -1.35
N GLY A 612 28.46 20.76 -1.82
CA GLY A 612 28.33 21.37 -3.15
C GLY A 612 29.18 22.65 -3.32
N LYS A 613 29.45 23.35 -2.22
CA LYS A 613 30.24 24.60 -2.18
C LYS A 613 31.75 24.35 -2.16
N LEU A 614 32.19 23.10 -1.92
CA LEU A 614 33.62 22.77 -1.89
C LEU A 614 34.25 22.83 -3.30
N PRO A 615 35.48 23.37 -3.42
CA PRO A 615 36.29 23.27 -4.63
C PRO A 615 36.48 21.83 -5.05
N ARG A 616 36.54 21.56 -6.37
CA ARG A 616 36.64 20.18 -6.90
C ARG A 616 37.82 19.39 -6.32
N VAL A 617 38.94 20.05 -6.05
CA VAL A 617 40.16 19.45 -5.49
C VAL A 617 39.99 19.05 -4.03
N ALA A 618 39.23 19.83 -3.24
CA ALA A 618 38.99 19.56 -1.82
C ALA A 618 37.84 18.58 -1.56
N ARG A 619 37.05 18.21 -2.58
CA ARG A 619 35.92 17.27 -2.43
C ARG A 619 36.34 15.86 -2.00
N LEU A 620 37.53 15.41 -2.39
CA LEU A 620 38.09 14.14 -1.93
C LEU A 620 38.35 14.17 -0.42
N SER A 621 39.04 15.22 0.07
CA SER A 621 39.23 15.47 1.50
C SER A 621 37.89 15.64 2.23
N GLY A 622 36.90 16.27 1.59
CA GLY A 622 35.54 16.36 2.11
C GLY A 622 34.86 15.01 2.32
N ILE A 623 35.08 14.01 1.46
CA ILE A 623 34.55 12.65 1.70
C ILE A 623 35.19 12.03 2.95
N LEU A 624 36.45 12.31 3.24
CA LEU A 624 37.12 11.81 4.45
C LEU A 624 36.52 12.40 5.73
N TYR A 625 35.78 13.51 5.65
CA TYR A 625 35.14 14.15 6.81
C TYR A 625 33.99 13.34 7.37
N ILE A 626 33.26 12.65 6.50
CA ILE A 626 32.06 11.92 6.91
C ILE A 626 32.40 10.55 7.48
N VAL A 627 33.56 9.99 7.13
CA VAL A 627 33.97 8.62 7.50
C VAL A 627 33.91 8.37 9.01
N PRO A 628 34.43 9.24 9.91
CA PRO A 628 34.37 8.98 11.35
C PRO A 628 32.95 8.99 11.93
N TRP A 629 31.99 9.58 11.23
CA TRP A 629 30.60 9.66 11.66
C TRP A 629 29.76 8.45 11.23
N LEU A 630 30.26 7.67 10.26
CA LEU A 630 29.54 6.48 9.76
C LEU A 630 29.37 5.43 10.85
N ASP A 631 30.36 5.26 11.72
CA ASP A 631 30.35 4.24 12.79
C ASP A 631 29.24 4.50 13.85
N ASN A 632 28.73 5.73 13.92
CA ASN A 632 27.66 6.12 14.85
C ASN A 632 26.25 5.91 14.27
N LEU A 633 26.13 5.58 12.99
CA LEU A 633 24.85 5.56 12.28
C LEU A 633 23.90 4.49 12.85
N GLY A 634 24.28 3.22 12.92
CA GLY A 634 23.36 2.20 13.42
C GLY A 634 23.22 2.21 14.94
N ALA A 635 24.30 2.44 15.70
CA ALA A 635 24.24 2.45 17.16
C ALA A 635 23.47 3.64 17.76
N HIS A 636 23.58 4.85 17.17
CA HIS A 636 23.04 6.08 17.76
C HIS A 636 21.96 6.78 16.92
N VAL A 637 22.04 6.76 15.59
CA VAL A 637 21.02 7.43 14.76
C VAL A 637 19.78 6.55 14.60
N LEU A 638 19.94 5.25 14.38
CA LEU A 638 18.83 4.32 14.20
C LEU A 638 18.03 4.06 15.50
N THR A 639 18.69 4.06 16.65
CA THR A 639 18.08 3.81 17.98
C THR A 639 17.38 5.03 18.57
N ALA A 640 17.54 6.21 17.97
CA ALA A 640 16.80 7.41 18.34
C ALA A 640 15.31 7.28 17.97
N GLY A 641 14.44 8.08 18.60
CA GLY A 641 12.98 7.94 18.44
C GLY A 641 12.49 7.91 16.99
N ASP A 642 12.97 8.82 16.14
CA ASP A 642 12.67 8.87 14.69
C ASP A 642 13.83 8.30 13.85
N GLY A 643 14.53 7.29 14.37
CA GLY A 643 15.82 6.84 13.86
C GLY A 643 15.76 6.22 12.47
N ALA A 644 14.68 5.51 12.13
CA ALA A 644 14.51 4.88 10.82
C ALA A 644 14.38 5.92 9.68
N GLU A 645 13.53 6.95 9.84
CA GLU A 645 13.39 8.01 8.82
C GLU A 645 14.63 8.93 8.78
N LYS A 646 15.27 9.18 9.94
CA LYS A 646 16.57 9.87 9.98
C LYS A 646 17.61 9.10 9.17
N MET A 647 17.72 7.79 9.39
CA MET A 647 18.64 6.93 8.65
C MET A 647 18.32 6.92 7.15
N ALA A 648 17.07 6.69 6.78
CA ALA A 648 16.61 6.72 5.39
C ALA A 648 16.97 8.06 4.72
N SER A 649 16.79 9.19 5.42
CA SER A 649 17.18 10.51 4.91
C SER A 649 18.68 10.64 4.60
N ILE A 650 19.56 10.04 5.42
CA ILE A 650 21.00 10.01 5.18
C ILE A 650 21.32 9.14 3.96
N VAL A 651 20.76 7.92 3.87
CA VAL A 651 20.96 7.02 2.73
C VAL A 651 20.56 7.69 1.42
N ARG A 652 19.41 8.39 1.40
CA ARG A 652 18.94 9.15 0.24
C ARG A 652 19.94 10.22 -0.21
N LEU A 653 20.62 10.89 0.73
CA LEU A 653 21.64 11.90 0.41
C LEU A 653 22.89 11.25 -0.22
N PHE A 654 23.33 10.09 0.27
CA PHE A 654 24.41 9.31 -0.34
C PHE A 654 24.06 8.80 -1.75
N CYS A 655 22.82 8.32 -1.97
CA CYS A 655 22.35 7.93 -3.30
C CYS A 655 22.45 9.11 -4.29
N ARG A 656 21.94 10.29 -3.90
CA ARG A 656 21.98 11.52 -4.73
C ARG A 656 23.41 11.97 -5.00
N MET A 657 24.29 11.93 -4.01
CA MET A 657 25.70 12.30 -4.14
C MET A 657 26.43 11.40 -5.14
N THR A 658 26.22 10.09 -5.04
CA THR A 658 26.86 9.08 -5.90
C THR A 658 26.47 9.29 -7.38
N VAL A 659 25.20 9.55 -7.65
CA VAL A 659 24.72 9.80 -9.03
C VAL A 659 25.19 11.15 -9.57
N LYS A 660 25.17 12.21 -8.75
CA LYS A 660 25.59 13.56 -9.16
C LYS A 660 27.10 13.66 -9.42
N HIS A 661 27.91 12.87 -8.72
CA HIS A 661 29.37 12.89 -8.80
C HIS A 661 29.94 11.53 -9.20
N ARG A 662 29.59 11.04 -10.40
CA ARG A 662 30.01 9.73 -10.93
C ARG A 662 31.53 9.49 -10.88
N THR A 663 32.35 10.54 -11.02
CA THR A 663 33.82 10.43 -10.93
C THR A 663 34.35 10.07 -9.54
N LEU A 664 33.58 10.35 -8.48
CA LEU A 664 33.94 10.04 -7.10
C LEU A 664 33.38 8.69 -6.65
N ALA A 665 32.64 7.98 -7.51
CA ALA A 665 31.93 6.76 -7.15
C ALA A 665 32.85 5.64 -6.61
N PRO A 666 34.05 5.36 -7.19
CA PRO A 666 34.95 4.35 -6.63
C PRO A 666 35.41 4.67 -5.19
N VAL A 667 35.70 5.94 -4.91
CA VAL A 667 36.13 6.41 -3.58
C VAL A 667 34.96 6.34 -2.59
N LEU A 668 33.76 6.73 -3.01
CA LEU A 668 32.54 6.58 -2.21
C LEU A 668 32.25 5.10 -1.93
N ASN A 669 32.49 4.20 -2.89
CA ASN A 669 32.32 2.77 -2.67
C ASN A 669 33.22 2.27 -1.53
N ASP A 670 34.52 2.57 -1.63
CA ASP A 670 35.52 2.05 -0.70
C ASP A 670 35.41 2.67 0.70
N MET A 671 35.18 3.98 0.79
CA MET A 671 35.21 4.71 2.06
C MET A 671 33.85 4.80 2.77
N VAL A 672 32.74 4.69 2.02
CA VAL A 672 31.39 4.87 2.55
C VAL A 672 30.53 3.62 2.37
N TRP A 673 30.24 3.20 1.14
CA TRP A 673 29.24 2.14 0.89
C TRP A 673 29.64 0.80 1.50
N LYS A 674 30.90 0.35 1.35
CA LYS A 674 31.39 -0.88 2.00
C LYS A 674 31.19 -0.87 3.52
N ARG A 675 31.42 0.27 4.18
CA ARG A 675 31.23 0.41 5.63
C ARG A 675 29.76 0.35 6.02
N LEU A 676 28.90 1.02 5.26
CA LEU A 676 27.44 0.99 5.49
C LEU A 676 26.87 -0.42 5.33
N PHE A 677 27.30 -1.17 4.31
CA PHE A 677 26.83 -2.54 4.08
C PHE A 677 27.38 -3.55 5.10
N ASN A 678 28.48 -3.24 5.79
CA ASN A 678 28.98 -4.08 6.89
C ASN A 678 28.14 -3.94 8.16
N GLU A 679 27.32 -2.89 8.30
CA GLU A 679 26.51 -2.65 9.48
C GLU A 679 25.11 -3.27 9.36
N MET A 680 24.94 -4.46 9.95
CA MET A 680 23.74 -5.31 9.80
C MET A 680 22.41 -4.59 10.13
N ALA A 681 22.40 -3.69 11.11
CA ALA A 681 21.19 -3.00 11.54
C ALA A 681 20.58 -2.08 10.46
N ILE A 682 21.40 -1.60 9.52
CA ILE A 682 21.00 -0.60 8.51
C ILE A 682 20.65 -1.26 7.17
N VAL A 683 21.07 -2.51 6.93
CA VAL A 683 20.97 -3.19 5.62
C VAL A 683 19.56 -3.13 5.02
N HIS A 684 18.51 -3.36 5.83
CA HIS A 684 17.12 -3.29 5.36
C HIS A 684 16.75 -1.89 4.81
N ILE A 685 17.14 -0.81 5.50
CA ILE A 685 16.90 0.58 5.09
C ILE A 685 17.72 0.92 3.84
N LEU A 686 18.96 0.42 3.76
CA LEU A 686 19.82 0.60 2.58
C LEU A 686 19.18 0.01 1.34
N VAL A 687 18.78 -1.27 1.41
CA VAL A 687 18.11 -1.96 0.29
C VAL A 687 16.84 -1.22 -0.10
N GLU A 688 16.02 -0.86 0.88
CA GLU A 688 14.77 -0.14 0.63
C GLU A 688 15.01 1.17 -0.13
N GLU A 689 15.87 2.05 0.38
CA GLU A 689 16.08 3.35 -0.24
C GLU A 689 16.80 3.24 -1.60
N MET A 690 17.65 2.24 -1.81
CA MET A 690 18.30 2.00 -3.09
C MET A 690 17.33 1.46 -4.15
N VAL A 691 16.45 0.52 -3.79
CA VAL A 691 15.40 0.01 -4.69
C VAL A 691 14.42 1.12 -5.03
N LEU A 692 13.99 1.91 -4.04
CA LEU A 692 13.11 3.05 -4.27
C LEU A 692 13.77 4.11 -5.17
N PHE A 693 15.07 4.38 -4.96
CA PHE A 693 15.82 5.28 -5.83
C PHE A 693 15.89 4.76 -7.27
N ALA A 694 16.09 3.45 -7.46
CA ALA A 694 16.08 2.84 -8.78
C ALA A 694 14.71 2.96 -9.46
N ILE A 695 13.61 2.69 -8.73
CA ILE A 695 12.24 2.84 -9.23
C ILE A 695 11.95 4.29 -9.65
N ASP A 696 12.38 5.26 -8.84
CA ASP A 696 12.16 6.67 -9.14
C ASP A 696 12.98 7.17 -10.35
N ASN A 697 14.08 6.48 -10.71
CA ASN A 697 14.97 6.84 -11.82
C ASN A 697 14.97 5.77 -12.94
N ILE A 698 13.88 5.00 -13.12
CA ILE A 698 13.80 3.96 -14.16
C ILE A 698 14.13 4.50 -15.57
N ALA A 699 13.76 5.76 -15.85
CA ALA A 699 14.03 6.41 -17.14
C ALA A 699 15.52 6.71 -17.38
N ASP A 700 16.32 6.87 -16.32
CA ASP A 700 17.78 7.07 -16.41
C ASP A 700 18.49 5.78 -16.00
N ALA A 701 18.61 4.86 -16.96
CA ALA A 701 19.21 3.54 -16.73
C ALA A 701 20.63 3.63 -16.13
N ASP A 702 21.40 4.64 -16.53
CA ASP A 702 22.77 4.82 -16.08
C ASP A 702 22.86 5.26 -14.62
N ALA A 703 21.93 6.11 -14.17
CA ALA A 703 21.92 6.63 -12.81
C ALA A 703 21.78 5.51 -11.76
N TRP A 704 20.80 4.64 -11.93
CA TRP A 704 20.61 3.55 -10.97
C TRP A 704 21.60 2.42 -11.18
N CYS A 705 22.04 2.10 -12.42
CA CYS A 705 23.11 1.12 -12.65
C CYS A 705 24.43 1.52 -11.95
N THR A 706 24.78 2.82 -11.95
CA THR A 706 25.96 3.33 -11.22
C THR A 706 25.84 3.07 -9.72
N LEU A 707 24.64 3.25 -9.16
CA LEU A 707 24.38 3.02 -7.75
C LEU A 707 24.38 1.53 -7.41
N MET A 708 23.83 0.67 -8.27
CA MET A 708 23.89 -0.79 -8.09
C MET A 708 25.31 -1.34 -8.12
N ALA A 709 26.21 -0.71 -8.89
CA ALA A 709 27.61 -1.09 -8.92
C ALA A 709 28.35 -0.81 -7.60
N MET A 710 27.77 0.00 -6.69
CA MET A 710 28.32 0.26 -5.35
C MET A 710 27.88 -0.79 -4.32
N VAL A 711 26.95 -1.67 -4.68
CA VAL A 711 26.42 -2.68 -3.77
C VAL A 711 27.51 -3.72 -3.50
N THR A 712 27.88 -3.89 -2.23
CA THR A 712 28.87 -4.88 -1.80
C THR A 712 28.16 -6.16 -1.36
N PRO A 713 28.49 -7.33 -1.91
CA PRO A 713 27.71 -8.55 -1.64
C PRO A 713 28.02 -9.13 -0.25
N SER A 714 26.98 -9.33 0.56
CA SER A 714 27.02 -10.02 1.86
C SER A 714 25.86 -11.02 1.98
N MET A 715 25.97 -11.99 2.89
CA MET A 715 24.93 -13.00 3.12
C MET A 715 23.60 -12.37 3.54
N GLU A 716 23.67 -11.39 4.43
CA GLU A 716 22.52 -10.68 5.00
C GLU A 716 21.83 -9.83 3.93
N LEU A 717 22.61 -9.15 3.09
CA LEU A 717 22.08 -8.37 1.98
C LEU A 717 21.39 -9.25 0.93
N CYS A 718 22.00 -10.38 0.56
CA CYS A 718 21.38 -11.37 -0.33
C CYS A 718 20.06 -11.88 0.27
N GLY A 719 20.06 -12.22 1.57
CA GLY A 719 18.88 -12.67 2.29
C GLY A 719 17.75 -11.63 2.29
N GLU A 720 18.07 -10.37 2.54
CA GLU A 720 17.11 -9.26 2.57
C GLU A 720 16.47 -9.01 1.20
N VAL A 721 17.28 -8.96 0.13
CA VAL A 721 16.77 -8.76 -1.24
C VAL A 721 15.85 -9.93 -1.64
N ILE A 722 16.24 -11.16 -1.35
CA ILE A 722 15.43 -12.36 -1.64
C ILE A 722 14.13 -12.37 -0.82
N ALA A 723 14.20 -12.06 0.48
CA ALA A 723 13.02 -11.94 1.33
C ALA A 723 12.04 -10.86 0.83
N ARG A 724 12.57 -9.76 0.27
CA ARG A 724 11.75 -8.72 -0.35
C ARG A 724 11.08 -9.18 -1.64
N ILE A 725 11.76 -9.94 -2.49
CA ILE A 725 11.14 -10.58 -3.67
C ILE A 725 9.99 -11.49 -3.23
N HIS A 726 10.21 -12.33 -2.20
CA HIS A 726 9.16 -13.18 -1.62
C HIS A 726 7.97 -12.36 -1.09
N THR A 727 8.25 -11.23 -0.43
CA THR A 727 7.20 -10.33 0.06
C THR A 727 6.39 -9.71 -1.08
N CYS A 728 7.04 -9.28 -2.17
CA CYS A 728 6.36 -8.77 -3.36
C CYS A 728 5.48 -9.85 -4.02
N ILE A 729 5.95 -11.10 -4.08
CA ILE A 729 5.18 -12.25 -4.58
C ILE A 729 3.97 -12.50 -3.68
N ALA A 730 4.16 -12.58 -2.36
CA ALA A 730 3.11 -12.84 -1.38
C ALA A 730 2.05 -11.73 -1.27
N GLN A 731 2.38 -10.50 -1.69
CA GLN A 731 1.46 -9.38 -1.71
C GLN A 731 0.81 -9.15 -3.08
N ALA A 732 1.22 -9.84 -4.14
CA ALA A 732 0.67 -9.66 -5.49
C ALA A 732 -0.64 -10.47 -5.65
N TYR A 733 -1.79 -9.82 -5.51
CA TYR A 733 -3.09 -10.49 -5.61
C TYR A 733 -3.66 -10.42 -7.03
N SER A 734 -4.45 -11.43 -7.41
CA SER A 734 -5.09 -11.47 -8.74
C SER A 734 -6.16 -10.40 -8.95
N HIS A 735 -6.63 -9.75 -7.88
CA HIS A 735 -7.66 -8.70 -7.91
C HIS A 735 -7.08 -7.28 -7.77
N ASP A 736 -5.76 -7.16 -7.72
CA ASP A 736 -5.10 -5.85 -7.65
C ASP A 736 -5.40 -5.04 -8.92
N ALA A 737 -5.57 -3.73 -8.75
CA ALA A 737 -5.67 -2.81 -9.88
C ALA A 737 -4.40 -2.90 -10.74
N GLU A 738 -4.54 -2.73 -12.05
CA GLU A 738 -3.44 -2.88 -13.02
C GLU A 738 -2.19 -2.06 -12.64
N ILE A 739 -2.38 -0.85 -12.12
CA ILE A 739 -1.31 0.04 -11.67
C ILE A 739 -0.53 -0.55 -10.48
N VAL A 740 -1.23 -1.18 -9.54
CA VAL A 740 -0.61 -1.83 -8.37
C VAL A 740 0.19 -3.04 -8.82
N THR A 741 -0.35 -3.83 -9.75
CA THR A 741 0.33 -4.97 -10.35
C THR A 741 1.60 -4.56 -11.08
N GLN A 742 1.53 -3.56 -11.97
CA GLN A 742 2.69 -3.02 -12.69
C GLN A 742 3.76 -2.48 -11.71
N SER A 743 3.34 -1.81 -10.63
CA SER A 743 4.25 -1.29 -9.60
C SER A 743 5.04 -2.41 -8.90
N LYS A 744 4.35 -3.48 -8.50
CA LYS A 744 4.98 -4.66 -7.87
C LYS A 744 5.91 -5.38 -8.84
N GLN A 745 5.51 -5.49 -10.11
CA GLN A 745 6.34 -6.10 -11.16
C GLN A 745 7.63 -5.30 -11.41
N LEU A 746 7.57 -3.96 -11.38
CA LEU A 746 8.76 -3.11 -11.50
C LEU A 746 9.70 -3.26 -10.31
N GLU A 747 9.17 -3.37 -9.09
CA GLU A 747 10.00 -3.63 -7.91
C GLU A 747 10.69 -5.00 -8.03
N ILE A 748 9.98 -6.05 -8.45
CA ILE A 748 10.56 -7.36 -8.74
C ILE A 748 11.66 -7.26 -9.79
N THR A 749 11.46 -6.51 -10.89
CA THR A 749 12.48 -6.30 -11.92
C THR A 749 13.78 -5.71 -11.35
N VAL A 750 13.66 -4.66 -10.54
CA VAL A 750 14.82 -4.02 -9.90
C VAL A 750 15.51 -5.02 -8.98
N LEU A 751 14.77 -5.71 -8.12
CA LEU A 751 15.30 -6.69 -7.16
C LEU A 751 16.01 -7.87 -7.84
N VAL A 752 15.44 -8.43 -8.92
CA VAL A 752 16.07 -9.51 -9.70
C VAL A 752 17.41 -9.06 -10.28
N LYS A 753 17.49 -7.80 -10.75
CA LYS A 753 18.75 -7.26 -11.25
C LYS A 753 19.78 -7.02 -10.12
N VAL A 754 19.35 -6.61 -8.92
CA VAL A 754 20.22 -6.57 -7.72
C VAL A 754 20.76 -7.96 -7.42
N CYS A 755 19.87 -8.97 -7.35
CA CYS A 755 20.24 -10.36 -7.07
C CYS A 755 21.28 -10.87 -8.06
N GLY A 756 21.13 -10.56 -9.35
CA GLY A 756 22.08 -10.98 -10.38
C GLY A 756 23.50 -10.43 -10.20
N LEU A 757 23.64 -9.25 -9.59
CA LEU A 757 24.92 -8.66 -9.23
C LEU A 757 25.48 -9.26 -7.93
N LEU A 758 24.62 -9.50 -6.93
CA LEU A 758 25.01 -10.03 -5.63
C LEU A 758 25.52 -11.48 -5.68
N LEU A 759 24.88 -12.31 -6.51
CA LEU A 759 25.21 -13.74 -6.66
C LEU A 759 26.33 -13.99 -7.67
N PHE A 760 26.93 -12.93 -8.22
CA PHE A 760 28.01 -13.07 -9.20
C PHE A 760 29.27 -13.66 -8.57
N ASN A 761 29.74 -14.78 -9.13
CA ASN A 761 31.07 -15.35 -8.88
C ASN A 761 31.37 -15.74 -7.41
N SER A 762 30.33 -16.09 -6.63
CA SER A 762 30.46 -16.56 -5.25
C SER A 762 29.72 -17.88 -5.03
N TYR A 763 30.48 -18.97 -4.82
CA TYR A 763 29.91 -20.30 -4.56
C TYR A 763 29.04 -20.35 -3.30
N LEU A 764 29.49 -19.74 -2.19
CA LEU A 764 28.79 -19.78 -0.91
C LEU A 764 27.37 -19.19 -1.01
N TYR A 765 27.23 -18.06 -1.70
CA TYR A 765 25.94 -17.39 -1.86
C TYR A 765 25.04 -18.18 -2.81
N ALA A 766 25.62 -18.66 -3.92
CA ALA A 766 24.90 -19.49 -4.87
C ALA A 766 24.37 -20.78 -4.22
N GLN A 767 25.15 -21.43 -3.36
CA GLN A 767 24.76 -22.65 -2.64
C GLN A 767 23.56 -22.46 -1.70
N VAL A 768 23.50 -21.33 -0.99
CA VAL A 768 22.42 -21.05 -0.01
C VAL A 768 21.13 -20.64 -0.72
N PHE A 769 21.23 -19.82 -1.77
CA PHE A 769 20.08 -19.20 -2.44
C PHE A 769 19.66 -19.89 -3.74
N LEU A 770 20.31 -21.00 -4.11
CA LEU A 770 19.96 -21.78 -5.31
C LEU A 770 18.46 -22.11 -5.40
N PRO A 771 17.78 -22.58 -4.33
CA PRO A 771 16.35 -22.90 -4.40
C PRO A 771 15.47 -21.69 -4.72
N ASP A 772 15.83 -20.50 -4.21
CA ASP A 772 15.11 -19.26 -4.47
C ASP A 772 15.33 -18.79 -5.92
N VAL A 773 16.55 -18.94 -6.47
CA VAL A 773 16.84 -18.62 -7.88
C VAL A 773 16.09 -19.57 -8.82
N VAL A 774 16.04 -20.87 -8.50
CA VAL A 774 15.26 -21.86 -9.26
C VAL A 774 13.77 -21.55 -9.20
N LEU A 775 13.25 -21.13 -8.03
CA LEU A 775 11.87 -20.65 -7.89
C LEU A 775 11.62 -19.43 -8.79
N PHE A 776 12.45 -18.39 -8.72
CA PHE A 776 12.26 -17.18 -9.54
C PHE A 776 12.34 -17.47 -11.04
N CYS A 777 13.25 -18.35 -11.47
CA CYS A 777 13.34 -18.80 -12.85
C CYS A 777 12.04 -19.45 -13.30
N THR A 778 11.54 -20.43 -12.55
CA THR A 778 10.34 -21.19 -12.93
C THR A 778 9.04 -20.38 -12.83
N LEU A 779 8.98 -19.42 -11.90
CA LEU A 779 7.81 -18.56 -11.66
C LEU A 779 7.66 -17.41 -12.67
N PHE A 780 8.76 -16.80 -13.10
CA PHE A 780 8.71 -15.57 -13.93
C PHE A 780 8.91 -15.79 -15.43
N ILE A 781 9.36 -16.98 -15.85
CA ILE A 781 9.60 -17.28 -17.27
C ILE A 781 8.31 -17.33 -18.09
N ASP A 782 8.38 -16.89 -19.36
CA ASP A 782 7.25 -16.79 -20.32
C ASP A 782 6.07 -15.92 -19.83
N ASN A 783 6.32 -14.92 -18.98
CA ASN A 783 5.31 -13.95 -18.57
C ASN A 783 5.38 -12.69 -19.45
N PRO A 784 4.39 -12.43 -20.33
CA PRO A 784 4.42 -11.31 -21.26
C PRO A 784 4.38 -9.93 -20.59
N GLY A 785 3.97 -9.86 -19.32
CA GLY A 785 3.96 -8.61 -18.56
C GLY A 785 5.28 -8.27 -17.85
N LEU A 786 6.30 -9.14 -17.92
CA LEU A 786 7.57 -8.97 -17.20
C LEU A 786 8.73 -8.67 -18.16
N GLU A 787 9.09 -7.39 -18.31
CA GLU A 787 10.17 -6.93 -19.20
C GLU A 787 11.59 -7.10 -18.61
N PHE A 788 11.88 -8.20 -17.91
CA PHE A 788 13.20 -8.43 -17.28
C PHE A 788 13.84 -9.79 -17.61
N GLY A 789 13.30 -10.50 -18.59
CA GLY A 789 13.75 -11.85 -18.95
C GLY A 789 15.27 -11.98 -19.18
N ALA A 790 15.92 -10.95 -19.73
CA ALA A 790 17.37 -10.93 -19.90
C ALA A 790 18.13 -10.85 -18.56
N ASP A 791 17.61 -10.12 -17.58
CA ASP A 791 18.21 -10.02 -16.25
C ASP A 791 17.94 -11.28 -15.43
N LEU A 792 16.78 -11.93 -15.62
CA LEU A 792 16.49 -13.26 -15.05
C LEU A 792 17.44 -14.33 -15.59
N GLN A 793 17.70 -14.33 -16.91
CA GLN A 793 18.65 -15.25 -17.53
C GLN A 793 20.06 -15.04 -16.96
N LYS A 794 20.51 -13.79 -16.84
CA LYS A 794 21.82 -13.47 -16.21
C LYS A 794 21.89 -13.97 -14.78
N LEU A 795 20.84 -13.78 -13.98
CA LEU A 795 20.79 -14.27 -12.59
C LEU A 795 20.98 -15.80 -12.53
N VAL A 796 20.25 -16.55 -13.37
CA VAL A 796 20.36 -18.01 -13.42
C VAL A 796 21.77 -18.44 -13.85
N ILE A 797 22.27 -17.89 -14.97
CA ILE A 797 23.61 -18.23 -15.49
C ILE A 797 24.71 -17.90 -14.47
N ASN A 798 24.65 -16.72 -13.84
CA ASN A 798 25.64 -16.30 -12.84
C ASN A 798 25.64 -17.25 -11.63
N THR A 799 24.45 -17.66 -11.18
CA THR A 799 24.30 -18.59 -10.04
C THR A 799 24.83 -19.97 -10.39
N LEU A 800 24.48 -20.52 -11.56
CA LEU A 800 24.96 -21.84 -12.01
C LEU A 800 26.48 -21.82 -12.24
N ARG A 801 27.02 -20.77 -12.86
CA ARG A 801 28.47 -20.63 -13.10
C ARG A 801 29.27 -20.47 -11.81
N ALA A 802 28.69 -19.91 -10.74
CA ALA A 802 29.37 -19.82 -9.44
C ALA A 802 29.71 -21.20 -8.85
N PHE A 803 28.97 -22.27 -9.24
CA PHE A 803 29.31 -23.65 -8.85
C PHE A 803 30.59 -24.17 -9.51
N ALA A 804 31.14 -23.52 -10.54
CA ALA A 804 32.44 -23.88 -11.08
C ALA A 804 33.58 -23.70 -10.05
N GLN A 805 33.35 -22.89 -9.00
CA GLN A 805 34.29 -22.69 -7.89
C GLN A 805 34.09 -23.67 -6.73
N LYS A 806 33.16 -24.64 -6.83
CA LYS A 806 32.88 -25.60 -5.76
C LYS A 806 34.14 -26.44 -5.45
N PRO A 807 34.53 -26.60 -4.17
CA PRO A 807 35.67 -27.45 -3.80
C PRO A 807 35.37 -28.92 -4.11
N GLY A 808 36.32 -29.63 -4.74
CA GLY A 808 36.20 -31.07 -5.04
C GLY A 808 35.35 -31.40 -6.27
N LEU A 809 35.34 -30.54 -7.30
CA LEU A 809 34.56 -30.71 -8.52
C LEU A 809 34.99 -31.95 -9.32
N SER A 810 34.04 -32.84 -9.67
CA SER A 810 34.30 -33.98 -10.57
C SER A 810 34.20 -33.56 -12.06
N PRO A 811 34.89 -34.24 -12.99
CA PRO A 811 34.82 -33.90 -14.42
C PRO A 811 33.40 -34.02 -15.00
N ARG A 812 32.59 -34.93 -14.44
CA ARG A 812 31.16 -35.07 -14.78
C ARG A 812 30.34 -33.84 -14.33
N GLN A 813 30.63 -33.29 -13.15
CA GLN A 813 29.97 -32.07 -12.66
C GLN A 813 30.40 -30.83 -13.45
N THR A 814 31.66 -30.72 -13.86
CA THR A 814 32.12 -29.65 -14.76
C THR A 814 31.36 -29.68 -16.08
N ALA A 815 31.30 -30.86 -16.72
CA ALA A 815 30.55 -31.03 -17.96
C ALA A 815 29.05 -30.73 -17.80
N LEU A 816 28.48 -31.06 -16.63
CA LEU A 816 27.10 -30.72 -16.31
C LEU A 816 26.89 -29.20 -16.23
N ILE A 817 27.76 -28.46 -15.53
CA ILE A 817 27.69 -26.99 -15.44
C ILE A 817 27.76 -26.37 -16.84
N ASP A 818 28.73 -26.78 -17.65
CA ASP A 818 28.91 -26.23 -19.01
C ASP A 818 27.68 -26.52 -19.89
N SER A 819 27.18 -27.77 -19.86
CA SER A 819 26.00 -28.18 -20.61
C SER A 819 24.72 -27.45 -20.20
N THR A 820 24.53 -27.18 -18.90
CA THR A 820 23.37 -26.43 -18.40
C THR A 820 23.48 -24.94 -18.74
N VAL A 821 24.65 -24.33 -18.60
CA VAL A 821 24.90 -22.94 -19.02
C VAL A 821 24.68 -22.78 -20.54
N ASP A 822 25.11 -23.73 -21.36
CA ASP A 822 24.88 -23.75 -22.80
C ASP A 822 23.38 -23.86 -23.13
N TYR A 823 22.65 -24.73 -22.43
CA TYR A 823 21.19 -24.84 -22.56
C TYR A 823 20.51 -23.50 -22.27
N PHE A 824 20.82 -22.86 -21.13
CA PHE A 824 20.24 -21.56 -20.76
C PHE A 824 20.65 -20.43 -21.71
N SER A 825 21.78 -20.57 -22.43
CA SER A 825 22.26 -19.63 -23.44
C SER A 825 21.68 -19.86 -24.85
N SER A 826 21.01 -21.01 -25.05
CA SER A 826 20.48 -21.43 -26.36
C SER A 826 19.39 -20.48 -26.90
N PRO A 827 19.18 -20.42 -28.22
CA PRO A 827 18.10 -19.64 -28.82
C PRO A 827 16.72 -20.04 -28.29
N ARG A 828 16.50 -21.34 -28.04
CA ARG A 828 15.25 -21.88 -27.51
C ARG A 828 15.00 -21.41 -26.07
N ALA A 829 16.02 -21.39 -25.22
CA ALA A 829 15.90 -20.84 -23.87
C ALA A 829 15.67 -19.32 -23.89
N LYS A 830 16.35 -18.57 -24.76
CA LYS A 830 16.13 -17.12 -24.93
C LYS A 830 14.68 -16.79 -25.31
N MET A 831 14.02 -17.63 -26.11
CA MET A 831 12.59 -17.48 -26.39
C MET A 831 11.73 -17.64 -25.12
N LEU A 832 12.03 -18.60 -24.24
CA LEU A 832 11.31 -18.80 -22.97
C LEU A 832 11.51 -17.62 -22.00
N PHE A 833 12.71 -17.03 -21.97
CA PHE A 833 12.97 -15.80 -21.23
C PHE A 833 12.35 -14.56 -21.90
N GLY A 834 11.53 -14.68 -22.94
CA GLY A 834 10.77 -13.55 -23.48
C GLY A 834 11.59 -12.52 -24.27
N PHE A 835 12.80 -12.87 -24.73
CA PHE A 835 13.64 -11.98 -25.56
C PHE A 835 12.98 -11.53 -26.87
N THR A 836 11.93 -12.24 -27.31
CA THR A 836 11.18 -11.97 -28.54
C THR A 836 9.90 -11.16 -28.32
N SER A 837 9.61 -10.73 -27.09
CA SER A 837 8.31 -10.17 -26.69
C SER A 837 8.36 -8.66 -26.49
N LYS A 838 8.18 -7.88 -27.56
CA LYS A 838 7.80 -6.46 -27.46
C LYS A 838 6.37 -6.16 -27.92
N ASP A 839 5.75 -6.99 -28.78
CA ASP A 839 4.52 -6.60 -29.48
C ASP A 839 3.44 -7.69 -29.67
N ARG A 840 3.34 -8.72 -28.83
CA ARG A 840 2.27 -9.72 -29.00
C ARG A 840 1.62 -10.15 -27.68
N VAL A 841 0.51 -9.50 -27.33
CA VAL A 841 -0.64 -10.24 -26.78
C VAL A 841 -1.18 -11.09 -27.94
N ALA A 842 -0.47 -12.17 -28.28
CA ALA A 842 -0.92 -13.06 -29.35
C ALA A 842 -2.24 -13.71 -28.88
N PRO A 843 -3.23 -13.88 -29.78
CA PRO A 843 -4.40 -14.69 -29.48
C PRO A 843 -3.95 -16.10 -29.04
N PHE A 844 -4.71 -16.69 -28.11
CA PHE A 844 -4.41 -18.01 -27.55
C PHE A 844 -4.27 -19.05 -28.68
N ASP A 845 -3.05 -19.49 -28.95
CA ASP A 845 -2.74 -20.58 -29.89
C ASP A 845 -2.45 -21.86 -29.09
N PRO A 846 -3.33 -22.88 -29.16
CA PRO A 846 -3.19 -24.11 -28.37
C PRO A 846 -1.90 -24.88 -28.71
N VAL A 847 -1.42 -24.83 -29.95
CA VAL A 847 -0.22 -25.57 -30.38
C VAL A 847 1.04 -24.92 -29.83
N GLN A 848 1.14 -23.58 -29.90
CA GLN A 848 2.27 -22.85 -29.33
C GLN A 848 2.32 -22.98 -27.81
N ASN A 849 1.18 -22.90 -27.13
CA ASN A 849 1.11 -23.03 -25.67
C ASN A 849 1.48 -24.44 -25.20
N PHE A 850 1.11 -25.48 -25.94
CA PHE A 850 1.56 -26.85 -25.67
C PHE A 850 3.08 -26.99 -25.81
N ASN A 851 3.66 -26.48 -26.90
CA ASN A 851 5.11 -26.52 -27.10
C ASN A 851 5.88 -25.73 -26.02
N ARG A 852 5.34 -24.60 -25.56
CA ARG A 852 5.90 -23.82 -24.45
C ARG A 852 5.84 -24.59 -23.13
N ALA A 853 4.74 -25.30 -22.87
CA ALA A 853 4.59 -26.10 -21.65
C ALA A 853 5.55 -27.31 -21.62
N VAL A 854 5.78 -27.97 -22.76
CA VAL A 854 6.80 -29.02 -22.90
C VAL A 854 8.22 -28.45 -22.70
N ALA A 855 8.48 -27.25 -23.21
CA ALA A 855 9.76 -26.59 -23.00
C ALA A 855 9.98 -26.19 -21.53
N LEU A 856 8.92 -25.81 -20.80
CA LEU A 856 8.94 -25.60 -19.35
C LEU A 856 9.24 -26.90 -18.60
N ASP A 857 8.66 -28.02 -19.03
CA ASP A 857 8.93 -29.33 -18.42
C ASP A 857 10.40 -29.71 -18.53
N LEU A 858 10.98 -29.59 -19.74
CA LEU A 858 12.42 -29.79 -19.95
C LEU A 858 13.28 -28.86 -19.07
N LEU A 859 12.86 -27.60 -18.90
CA LEU A 859 13.56 -26.64 -18.03
C LEU A 859 13.49 -27.05 -16.55
N CYS A 860 12.33 -27.52 -16.08
CA CYS A 860 12.19 -28.01 -14.71
C CYS A 860 13.04 -29.27 -14.48
N ASP A 861 13.07 -30.19 -15.45
CA ASP A 861 13.85 -31.42 -15.38
C ASP A 861 15.36 -31.13 -15.37
N THR A 862 15.83 -30.23 -16.24
CA THR A 862 17.25 -29.80 -16.25
C THR A 862 17.67 -29.12 -14.95
N LEU A 863 16.81 -28.30 -14.33
CA LEU A 863 17.09 -27.68 -13.03
C LEU A 863 17.05 -28.72 -11.90
N HIS A 864 16.11 -29.66 -11.94
CA HIS A 864 16.03 -30.76 -10.98
C HIS A 864 17.29 -31.64 -11.03
N ASP A 865 17.72 -32.03 -12.23
CA ASP A 865 18.94 -32.82 -12.45
C ASP A 865 20.19 -32.07 -11.96
N PHE A 866 20.26 -30.76 -12.17
CA PHE A 866 21.34 -29.94 -11.65
C PHE A 866 21.37 -29.95 -10.11
N LEU A 867 20.23 -29.76 -9.46
CA LEU A 867 20.13 -29.82 -7.99
C LEU A 867 20.60 -31.17 -7.44
N CYS A 868 20.16 -32.27 -8.07
CA CYS A 868 20.48 -33.63 -7.67
C CYS A 868 21.95 -33.99 -7.82
N GLN A 869 22.61 -33.54 -8.90
CA GLN A 869 24.00 -33.90 -9.19
C GLN A 869 25.03 -32.95 -8.56
N MET A 870 24.61 -31.73 -8.18
CA MET A 870 25.49 -30.71 -7.61
C MET A 870 25.47 -30.64 -6.08
N GLY A 871 24.41 -31.11 -5.41
CA GLY A 871 24.31 -31.14 -3.95
C GLY A 871 24.93 -32.40 -3.32
N SER A 872 25.34 -32.31 -2.06
CA SER A 872 25.49 -33.49 -1.20
C SER A 872 24.11 -34.06 -0.81
N GLY A 873 24.04 -35.29 -0.31
CA GLY A 873 22.75 -35.95 -0.02
C GLY A 873 21.82 -35.17 0.92
N ASP A 874 22.36 -34.37 1.83
CA ASP A 874 21.58 -33.51 2.73
C ASP A 874 21.18 -32.18 2.05
N GLU A 875 22.10 -31.57 1.30
CA GLU A 875 21.85 -30.32 0.57
C GLU A 875 20.81 -30.50 -0.54
N THR A 876 20.90 -31.58 -1.32
CA THR A 876 19.92 -31.90 -2.35
C THR A 876 18.52 -32.02 -1.76
N ARG A 877 18.38 -32.70 -0.61
CA ARG A 877 17.10 -32.81 0.10
C ARG A 877 16.60 -31.45 0.57
N ALA A 878 17.46 -30.64 1.18
CA ALA A 878 17.11 -29.30 1.65
C ALA A 878 16.67 -28.38 0.50
N TRP A 879 17.38 -28.40 -0.63
CA TRP A 879 17.06 -27.58 -1.80
C TRP A 879 15.73 -27.98 -2.45
N LEU A 880 15.52 -29.27 -2.69
CA LEU A 880 14.28 -29.78 -3.26
C LEU A 880 13.08 -29.54 -2.34
N LEU A 881 13.25 -29.73 -1.02
CA LEU A 881 12.20 -29.47 -0.03
C LEU A 881 11.83 -27.98 -0.01
N ARG A 882 12.82 -27.08 0.01
CA ARG A 882 12.58 -25.63 0.01
C ARG A 882 11.92 -25.15 -1.28
N TRP A 883 12.40 -25.62 -2.43
CA TRP A 883 11.82 -25.26 -3.72
C TRP A 883 10.36 -25.72 -3.83
N SER A 884 10.08 -26.98 -3.45
CA SER A 884 8.72 -27.53 -3.49
C SER A 884 7.79 -26.89 -2.46
N SER A 885 8.25 -26.57 -1.25
CA SER A 885 7.42 -25.91 -0.23
C SER A 885 6.98 -24.51 -0.66
N LEU A 886 7.91 -23.69 -1.16
CA LEU A 886 7.63 -22.33 -1.61
C LEU A 886 6.65 -22.32 -2.80
N LEU A 887 6.83 -23.26 -3.75
CA LEU A 887 5.90 -23.43 -4.86
C LEU A 887 4.49 -23.84 -4.39
N MET A 888 4.41 -24.76 -3.42
CA MET A 888 3.12 -25.20 -2.85
C MET A 888 2.41 -24.05 -2.15
N ASP A 889 3.11 -23.24 -1.35
CA ASP A 889 2.54 -22.07 -0.67
C ASP A 889 1.94 -21.08 -1.67
N ILE A 890 2.66 -20.78 -2.77
CA ILE A 890 2.15 -19.90 -3.84
C ILE A 890 0.98 -20.57 -4.58
N ALA A 891 1.05 -21.87 -4.88
CA ALA A 891 0.00 -22.57 -5.60
C ALA A 891 -1.34 -22.61 -4.82
N PHE A 892 -1.32 -22.78 -3.49
CA PHE A 892 -2.54 -22.79 -2.68
C PHE A 892 -3.06 -21.39 -2.31
N SER A 893 -2.27 -20.35 -2.54
CA SER A 893 -2.65 -18.96 -2.30
C SER A 893 -3.35 -18.31 -3.50
N SER A 894 -4.24 -17.33 -3.28
CA SER A 894 -4.92 -16.58 -4.35
C SER A 894 -4.06 -15.42 -4.90
N LEU A 895 -2.80 -15.73 -5.25
CA LEU A 895 -1.82 -14.76 -5.76
C LEU A 895 -1.82 -14.68 -7.29
N LEU A 896 -1.24 -13.61 -7.83
CA LEU A 896 -1.07 -13.39 -9.27
C LEU A 896 -0.35 -14.56 -9.95
N TYR A 897 0.68 -15.10 -9.29
CA TYR A 897 1.53 -16.17 -9.84
C TYR A 897 1.02 -17.60 -9.54
N GLN A 898 -0.18 -17.73 -8.96
CA GLN A 898 -0.78 -19.01 -8.57
C GLN A 898 -0.78 -20.02 -9.73
N ARG A 899 -1.18 -19.58 -10.93
CA ARG A 899 -1.28 -20.44 -12.12
C ARG A 899 0.06 -21.07 -12.48
N ARG A 900 1.11 -20.25 -12.44
CA ARG A 900 2.46 -20.68 -12.80
C ARG A 900 3.04 -21.62 -11.76
N ALA A 901 2.87 -21.30 -10.48
CA ALA A 901 3.28 -22.19 -9.39
C ALA A 901 2.59 -23.56 -9.50
N LEU A 902 1.28 -23.59 -9.75
CA LEU A 902 0.52 -24.83 -9.92
C LEU A 902 1.06 -25.70 -11.06
N MET A 903 1.36 -25.09 -12.20
CA MET A 903 1.94 -25.79 -13.36
C MET A 903 3.28 -26.45 -13.03
N VAL A 904 4.17 -25.74 -12.34
CA VAL A 904 5.50 -26.24 -11.96
C VAL A 904 5.40 -27.32 -10.88
N VAL A 905 4.53 -27.15 -9.87
CA VAL A 905 4.26 -28.19 -8.86
C VAL A 905 3.80 -29.48 -9.53
N CYS A 906 2.88 -29.39 -10.49
CA CYS A 906 2.39 -30.58 -11.19
C CYS A 906 3.49 -31.21 -12.07
N THR A 907 4.38 -30.42 -12.67
CA THR A 907 5.56 -30.92 -13.40
C THR A 907 6.48 -31.73 -12.49
N LEU A 908 6.74 -31.24 -11.28
CA LEU A 908 7.56 -31.95 -10.29
C LEU A 908 6.85 -33.21 -9.77
N ALA A 909 5.52 -33.16 -9.64
CA ALA A 909 4.72 -34.29 -9.20
C ALA A 909 4.82 -35.51 -10.13
N ARG A 910 5.25 -35.35 -11.40
CA ARG A 910 5.48 -36.47 -12.33
C ARG A 910 6.47 -37.51 -11.81
N ALA A 911 7.46 -37.09 -11.02
CA ALA A 911 8.44 -37.99 -10.41
C ALA A 911 7.88 -38.80 -9.23
N GLY A 912 6.68 -38.44 -8.75
CA GLY A 912 5.98 -39.10 -7.64
C GLY A 912 5.31 -38.09 -6.71
N VAL A 913 4.04 -38.35 -6.33
CA VAL A 913 3.30 -37.52 -5.38
C VAL A 913 2.48 -38.36 -4.40
N SER A 914 2.39 -37.92 -3.14
CA SER A 914 1.53 -38.57 -2.14
C SER A 914 0.06 -38.28 -2.39
N ASP A 915 -0.82 -39.23 -2.06
CA ASP A 915 -2.27 -39.11 -2.25
C ASP A 915 -2.85 -37.85 -1.56
N SER A 916 -2.35 -37.50 -0.38
CA SER A 916 -2.77 -36.29 0.36
C SER A 916 -2.42 -34.98 -0.34
N SER A 917 -1.26 -34.92 -1.01
CA SER A 917 -0.83 -33.72 -1.75
C SER A 917 -1.47 -33.68 -3.13
N GLY A 918 -1.55 -34.82 -3.82
CA GLY A 918 -2.26 -34.98 -5.09
C GLY A 918 -3.75 -34.63 -4.96
N GLY A 919 -4.44 -35.16 -3.95
CA GLY A 919 -5.84 -34.86 -3.67
C GLY A 919 -6.11 -33.37 -3.40
N ARG A 920 -5.24 -32.69 -2.63
CA ARG A 920 -5.32 -31.23 -2.42
C ARG A 920 -5.16 -30.45 -3.72
N LEU A 921 -4.20 -30.84 -4.58
CA LEU A 921 -3.99 -30.20 -5.88
C LEU A 921 -5.19 -30.42 -6.82
N LEU A 922 -5.76 -31.63 -6.85
CA LEU A 922 -6.95 -31.95 -7.66
C LEU A 922 -8.19 -31.15 -7.21
N ARG A 923 -8.39 -30.99 -5.90
CA ARG A 923 -9.45 -30.11 -5.35
C ARG A 923 -9.26 -28.66 -5.76
N LEU A 924 -8.03 -28.15 -5.78
CA LEU A 924 -7.74 -26.79 -6.22
C LEU A 924 -7.96 -26.61 -7.73
N ILE A 925 -7.45 -27.55 -8.55
CA ILE A 925 -7.57 -27.52 -10.02
C ILE A 925 -9.05 -27.55 -10.44
N SER A 926 -9.84 -28.48 -9.89
CA SER A 926 -11.27 -28.62 -10.20
C SER A 926 -12.10 -27.39 -9.85
N ARG A 927 -11.76 -26.67 -8.77
CA ARG A 927 -12.40 -25.39 -8.42
C ARG A 927 -12.12 -24.28 -9.43
N MET A 928 -10.96 -24.33 -10.08
CA MET A 928 -10.46 -23.23 -10.91
C MET A 928 -10.77 -23.39 -12.41
N GLN A 929 -11.02 -24.63 -12.89
CA GLN A 929 -11.20 -25.03 -14.31
C GLN A 929 -12.18 -24.20 -15.16
N LEU A 930 -13.02 -23.33 -14.57
CA LEU A 930 -14.19 -22.71 -15.21
C LEU A 930 -14.03 -21.21 -15.52
N ARG A 931 -12.84 -20.62 -15.36
CA ARG A 931 -12.65 -19.16 -15.53
C ARG A 931 -12.38 -18.73 -16.98
N ASP A 932 -11.55 -19.46 -17.72
CA ASP A 932 -11.09 -19.10 -19.07
C ASP A 932 -10.62 -20.35 -19.84
N SER A 933 -10.66 -20.30 -21.18
CA SER A 933 -10.15 -21.32 -22.10
C SER A 933 -8.66 -21.62 -21.91
N ALA A 934 -7.83 -20.59 -21.71
CA ALA A 934 -6.42 -20.75 -21.40
C ALA A 934 -6.21 -21.45 -20.06
N PHE A 935 -7.07 -21.14 -19.09
CA PHE A 935 -7.02 -21.73 -17.75
C PHE A 935 -7.48 -23.21 -17.76
N ALA A 936 -8.47 -23.55 -18.57
CA ALA A 936 -8.91 -24.92 -18.77
C ALA A 936 -7.79 -25.79 -19.39
N PHE A 937 -7.01 -25.23 -20.33
CA PHE A 937 -5.83 -25.88 -20.89
C PHE A 937 -4.76 -26.16 -19.83
N GLU A 938 -4.39 -25.17 -19.03
CA GLU A 938 -3.40 -25.32 -17.95
C GLU A 938 -3.85 -26.37 -16.92
N CYS A 939 -5.14 -26.38 -16.56
CA CYS A 939 -5.70 -27.37 -15.65
C CYS A 939 -5.67 -28.78 -16.20
N ALA A 940 -6.03 -28.97 -17.48
CA ALA A 940 -5.97 -30.27 -18.13
C ALA A 940 -4.52 -30.82 -18.14
N LEU A 941 -3.55 -29.94 -18.37
CA LEU A 941 -2.15 -30.30 -18.35
C LEU A 941 -1.65 -30.63 -16.94
N CYS A 942 -2.07 -29.88 -15.92
CA CYS A 942 -1.77 -30.19 -14.52
C CYS A 942 -2.32 -31.57 -14.11
N CYS A 943 -3.58 -31.88 -14.45
CA CYS A 943 -4.15 -33.20 -14.21
C CYS A 943 -3.35 -34.30 -14.92
N SER A 944 -2.90 -34.05 -16.17
CA SER A 944 -2.07 -35.00 -16.93
C SER A 944 -0.81 -35.40 -16.19
N ARG A 945 -0.11 -34.40 -15.64
CA ARG A 945 1.15 -34.59 -14.92
C ARG A 945 0.94 -35.29 -13.58
N LEU A 946 -0.16 -34.98 -12.88
CA LEU A 946 -0.56 -35.69 -11.67
C LEU A 946 -0.90 -37.17 -11.94
N ASN A 947 -1.53 -37.47 -13.08
CA ASN A 947 -1.82 -38.84 -13.50
C ASN A 947 -0.56 -39.68 -13.69
N GLN A 948 0.55 -39.08 -14.11
CA GLN A 948 1.85 -39.76 -14.24
C GLN A 948 2.53 -40.01 -12.88
N GLY A 949 2.26 -39.14 -11.90
CA GLY A 949 2.93 -39.14 -10.59
C GLY A 949 2.23 -39.89 -9.47
N LEU A 950 0.92 -40.14 -9.59
CA LEU A 950 0.15 -40.87 -8.60
C LEU A 950 0.50 -42.37 -8.61
N ALA A 951 0.49 -43.00 -7.44
CA ALA A 951 0.69 -44.44 -7.33
C ALA A 951 -0.43 -45.22 -8.06
N HIS A 952 -0.09 -46.38 -8.62
CA HIS A 952 -1.02 -47.21 -9.41
C HIS A 952 -2.26 -47.69 -8.65
N ASP A 953 -2.19 -47.74 -7.32
CA ASP A 953 -3.28 -48.13 -6.40
C ASP A 953 -4.03 -46.93 -5.80
N SER A 954 -3.77 -45.70 -6.27
CA SER A 954 -4.40 -44.48 -5.76
C SER A 954 -5.91 -44.44 -6.06
N MET A 955 -6.70 -44.07 -5.06
CA MET A 955 -8.16 -43.85 -5.21
C MET A 955 -8.51 -42.65 -6.10
N TYR A 956 -7.55 -41.75 -6.34
CA TYR A 956 -7.75 -40.59 -7.22
C TYR A 956 -7.58 -40.93 -8.71
N LEU A 957 -6.86 -42.00 -9.05
CA LEU A 957 -6.56 -42.39 -10.42
C LEU A 957 -7.82 -42.76 -11.23
N PRO A 958 -8.80 -43.55 -10.71
CA PRO A 958 -10.05 -43.83 -11.42
C PRO A 958 -10.96 -42.60 -11.59
N LEU A 959 -10.94 -41.66 -10.62
CA LEU A 959 -11.70 -40.42 -10.69
C LEU A 959 -11.12 -39.45 -11.73
N LEU A 960 -9.78 -39.35 -11.80
CA LEU A 960 -9.06 -38.64 -12.86
C LEU A 960 -9.33 -39.25 -14.23
N ALA A 961 -9.40 -40.58 -14.32
CA ALA A 961 -9.75 -41.26 -15.56
C ALA A 961 -11.14 -40.84 -16.07
N TRP A 962 -12.14 -40.80 -15.18
CA TRP A 962 -13.47 -40.27 -15.53
C TRP A 962 -13.42 -38.80 -15.92
N GLN A 963 -12.60 -37.99 -15.25
CA GLN A 963 -12.44 -36.59 -15.58
C GLN A 963 -11.90 -36.39 -17.00
N PHE A 964 -10.83 -37.10 -17.39
CA PHE A 964 -10.32 -37.01 -18.75
C PHE A 964 -11.35 -37.52 -19.74
N TYR A 965 -11.90 -38.71 -19.50
CA TYR A 965 -12.86 -39.36 -20.38
C TYR A 965 -14.07 -38.46 -20.66
N CYS A 966 -14.69 -37.90 -19.62
CA CYS A 966 -15.78 -36.94 -19.79
C CYS A 966 -15.31 -35.65 -20.49
N SER A 967 -14.20 -35.05 -20.05
CA SER A 967 -13.76 -33.73 -20.53
C SER A 967 -13.50 -33.68 -22.05
N VAL A 968 -13.10 -34.79 -22.67
CA VAL A 968 -12.82 -34.80 -24.12
C VAL A 968 -14.11 -34.65 -24.95
N PHE A 969 -15.27 -34.99 -24.40
CA PHE A 969 -16.57 -34.80 -25.06
C PHE A 969 -17.08 -33.34 -25.03
N VAL A 970 -16.44 -32.44 -24.27
CA VAL A 970 -16.83 -31.02 -24.17
C VAL A 970 -16.46 -30.20 -25.44
N VAL A 971 -15.74 -30.81 -26.40
CA VAL A 971 -15.48 -30.28 -27.77
C VAL A 971 -14.80 -28.90 -27.83
N SER A 972 -13.86 -28.63 -26.93
CA SER A 972 -13.06 -27.40 -26.97
C SER A 972 -11.75 -27.62 -27.73
N SER A 973 -11.54 -26.89 -28.84
CA SER A 973 -10.28 -26.91 -29.59
C SER A 973 -9.07 -26.57 -28.69
N ALA A 974 -9.24 -25.66 -27.74
CA ALA A 974 -8.17 -25.24 -26.83
C ALA A 974 -7.60 -26.38 -25.95
N THR A 975 -8.41 -27.38 -25.59
CA THR A 975 -8.02 -28.43 -24.62
C THR A 975 -7.88 -29.81 -25.25
N TYR A 976 -8.39 -30.01 -26.47
CA TYR A 976 -8.48 -31.30 -27.13
C TYR A 976 -7.11 -32.02 -27.25
N GLN A 977 -6.06 -31.32 -27.71
CA GLN A 977 -4.72 -31.90 -27.88
C GLN A 977 -4.16 -32.47 -26.56
N VAL A 978 -4.30 -31.72 -25.47
CA VAL A 978 -3.84 -32.16 -24.14
C VAL A 978 -4.67 -33.33 -23.66
N LEU A 979 -5.99 -33.24 -23.76
CA LEU A 979 -6.91 -34.27 -23.29
C LEU A 979 -6.74 -35.60 -24.03
N VAL A 980 -6.54 -35.58 -25.34
CA VAL A 980 -6.26 -36.79 -26.15
C VAL A 980 -4.93 -37.41 -25.76
N HIS A 981 -3.89 -36.61 -25.53
CA HIS A 981 -2.61 -37.11 -25.02
C HIS A 981 -2.76 -37.73 -23.60
N CYS A 982 -3.58 -37.12 -22.74
CA CYS A 982 -3.91 -37.67 -21.41
C CYS A 982 -4.64 -39.00 -21.51
N LEU A 983 -5.63 -39.10 -22.41
CA LEU A 983 -6.33 -40.34 -22.69
C LEU A 983 -5.36 -41.42 -23.16
N GLY A 984 -4.48 -41.12 -24.11
CA GLY A 984 -3.43 -42.05 -24.57
C GLY A 984 -2.59 -42.59 -23.42
N ASN A 985 -2.05 -41.69 -22.58
CA ASN A 985 -1.26 -42.08 -21.40
C ASN A 985 -2.08 -42.90 -20.39
N MET A 986 -3.34 -42.53 -20.12
CA MET A 986 -4.22 -43.31 -19.26
C MET A 986 -4.41 -44.72 -19.81
N LEU A 987 -4.69 -44.85 -21.09
CA LEU A 987 -4.97 -46.12 -21.76
C LEU A 987 -3.79 -47.07 -21.67
N ARG A 988 -2.54 -46.58 -21.66
CA ARG A 988 -1.35 -47.41 -21.39
C ARG A 988 -1.46 -48.16 -20.04
N HIS A 989 -2.11 -47.57 -19.04
CA HIS A 989 -2.26 -48.14 -17.68
C HIS A 989 -3.62 -48.82 -17.41
N VAL A 990 -4.59 -48.77 -18.33
CA VAL A 990 -5.92 -49.39 -18.14
C VAL A 990 -5.93 -50.90 -18.40
N ASP A 991 -6.09 -51.70 -17.35
CA ASP A 991 -6.36 -53.14 -17.46
C ASP A 991 -7.85 -53.45 -17.23
N GLY A 992 -8.28 -54.68 -17.52
CA GLY A 992 -9.67 -55.12 -17.26
C GLY A 992 -10.10 -54.96 -15.79
N ALA A 993 -9.15 -55.01 -14.85
CA ALA A 993 -9.37 -54.71 -13.44
C ALA A 993 -9.58 -53.21 -13.17
N PHE A 994 -8.83 -52.34 -13.87
CA PHE A 994 -8.95 -50.89 -13.76
C PHE A 994 -10.29 -50.39 -14.30
N LEU A 995 -10.80 -50.98 -15.39
CA LEU A 995 -12.14 -50.67 -15.92
C LEU A 995 -13.25 -50.99 -14.91
N ARG A 996 -13.13 -52.10 -14.17
CA ARG A 996 -14.08 -52.43 -13.08
C ARG A 996 -13.97 -51.44 -11.92
N LEU A 997 -12.76 -51.04 -11.55
CA LEU A 997 -12.51 -50.04 -10.51
C LEU A 997 -13.08 -48.67 -10.88
N MET A 998 -12.86 -48.23 -12.12
CA MET A 998 -13.47 -47.03 -12.70
C MET A 998 -15.00 -47.08 -12.59
N GLN A 999 -15.61 -48.23 -12.89
CA GLN A 999 -17.05 -48.41 -12.79
C GLN A 999 -17.57 -48.37 -11.35
N GLN A 1000 -16.84 -48.93 -10.37
CA GLN A 1000 -17.20 -48.84 -8.95
C GLN A 1000 -17.21 -47.39 -8.45
N HIS A 1001 -16.26 -46.57 -8.90
CA HIS A 1001 -16.18 -45.15 -8.55
C HIS A 1001 -17.21 -44.27 -9.28
N ARG A 1002 -17.96 -44.80 -10.25
CA ARG A 1002 -19.04 -44.06 -10.92
C ARG A 1002 -20.11 -43.59 -9.93
N ALA A 1003 -20.42 -44.40 -8.91
CA ALA A 1003 -21.41 -44.04 -7.89
C ALA A 1003 -21.03 -42.75 -7.14
N ALA A 1004 -19.73 -42.44 -7.00
CA ALA A 1004 -19.27 -41.21 -6.36
C ALA A 1004 -19.49 -39.95 -7.21
N LEU A 1005 -19.75 -40.11 -8.52
CA LEU A 1005 -19.98 -39.03 -9.49
C LEU A 1005 -21.48 -38.71 -9.67
N GLU A 1006 -22.38 -39.49 -9.09
CA GLU A 1006 -23.83 -39.27 -9.21
C GLU A 1006 -24.35 -38.30 -8.13
N PRO A 1007 -25.39 -37.47 -8.42
CA PRO A 1007 -26.19 -37.40 -9.65
C PRO A 1007 -25.60 -36.50 -10.75
N GLY A 1008 -24.43 -35.90 -10.52
CA GLY A 1008 -23.83 -34.91 -11.41
C GLY A 1008 -23.43 -35.47 -12.78
N LEU A 1009 -22.98 -36.73 -12.83
CA LEU A 1009 -22.66 -37.43 -14.07
C LEU A 1009 -23.91 -37.67 -14.93
N SER A 1010 -25.04 -38.11 -14.35
CA SER A 1010 -26.31 -38.25 -15.07
C SER A 1010 -26.80 -36.92 -15.66
N GLU A 1011 -26.59 -35.80 -14.97
CA GLU A 1011 -26.89 -34.46 -15.48
C GLU A 1011 -25.99 -34.07 -16.65
N TYR A 1012 -24.71 -34.45 -16.59
CA TYR A 1012 -23.74 -34.23 -17.66
C TYR A 1012 -24.07 -35.04 -18.92
N GLU A 1013 -24.37 -36.32 -18.76
CA GLU A 1013 -24.72 -37.25 -19.84
C GLU A 1013 -25.97 -36.79 -20.60
N ARG A 1014 -26.99 -36.31 -19.88
CA ARG A 1014 -28.21 -35.75 -20.48
C ARG A 1014 -27.94 -34.49 -21.33
N ARG A 1015 -26.91 -33.71 -20.98
CA ARG A 1015 -26.53 -32.48 -21.69
C ARG A 1015 -25.71 -32.74 -22.95
N ILE A 1016 -24.94 -33.83 -22.96
CA ILE A 1016 -24.14 -34.24 -24.13
C ILE A 1016 -24.92 -35.18 -25.05
N GLY A 1017 -25.96 -35.84 -24.55
CA GLY A 1017 -26.73 -36.82 -25.33
C GLY A 1017 -25.95 -38.13 -25.52
N LEU A 1018 -25.17 -38.52 -24.51
CA LEU A 1018 -24.41 -39.76 -24.49
C LEU A 1018 -24.34 -40.27 -23.05
N VAL A 1019 -24.83 -41.48 -22.82
CA VAL A 1019 -24.69 -42.18 -21.53
C VAL A 1019 -23.39 -42.97 -21.56
N LEU A 1020 -22.51 -42.80 -20.57
CA LEU A 1020 -21.17 -43.40 -20.60
C LEU A 1020 -21.15 -44.72 -19.80
N HIS A 1021 -21.06 -45.85 -20.50
CA HIS A 1021 -21.01 -47.20 -19.93
C HIS A 1021 -19.72 -47.93 -20.30
N VAL A 1022 -19.39 -48.99 -19.55
CA VAL A 1022 -18.23 -49.84 -19.90
C VAL A 1022 -18.42 -50.52 -21.26
N ARG A 1023 -19.67 -50.77 -21.68
CA ARG A 1023 -20.00 -51.39 -22.98
C ARG A 1023 -19.83 -50.46 -24.18
N ASN A 1024 -19.97 -49.15 -24.00
CA ASN A 1024 -19.77 -48.16 -25.06
C ASN A 1024 -18.48 -47.34 -24.88
N PHE A 1025 -17.64 -47.71 -23.91
CA PHE A 1025 -16.39 -47.03 -23.60
C PHE A 1025 -15.46 -46.94 -24.82
N GLU A 1026 -15.22 -48.08 -25.48
CA GLU A 1026 -14.34 -48.21 -26.64
C GLU A 1026 -14.95 -47.58 -27.91
N PRO A 1027 -16.23 -47.82 -28.29
CA PRO A 1027 -16.88 -47.09 -29.38
C PRO A 1027 -16.88 -45.56 -29.21
N ALA A 1028 -17.16 -45.07 -28.00
CA ALA A 1028 -17.15 -43.63 -27.71
C ALA A 1028 -15.74 -43.03 -27.69
N MET A 1029 -14.73 -43.81 -27.30
CA MET A 1029 -13.34 -43.42 -27.43
C MET A 1029 -12.91 -43.31 -28.89
N LEU A 1030 -13.27 -44.29 -29.73
CA LEU A 1030 -13.02 -44.25 -31.17
C LEU A 1030 -13.67 -43.02 -31.82
N TYR A 1031 -14.93 -42.72 -31.47
CA TYR A 1031 -15.62 -41.52 -31.93
C TYR A 1031 -14.87 -40.23 -31.61
N VAL A 1032 -14.41 -40.06 -30.37
CA VAL A 1032 -13.73 -38.84 -29.94
C VAL A 1032 -12.35 -38.68 -30.56
N LEU A 1033 -11.60 -39.76 -30.72
CA LEU A 1033 -10.30 -39.72 -31.41
C LEU A 1033 -10.48 -39.37 -32.89
N CYS A 1034 -11.49 -39.95 -33.57
CA CYS A 1034 -11.79 -39.64 -34.97
C CYS A 1034 -12.09 -38.16 -35.24
N ARG A 1035 -12.69 -37.43 -34.28
CA ARG A 1035 -12.88 -35.97 -34.38
C ARG A 1035 -11.57 -35.19 -34.54
N GLY A 1036 -10.46 -35.70 -34.00
CA GLY A 1036 -9.14 -35.08 -34.11
C GLY A 1036 -8.54 -35.20 -35.51
N LEU A 1037 -9.09 -36.06 -36.38
CA LEU A 1037 -8.65 -36.24 -37.76
C LEU A 1037 -9.24 -35.21 -38.71
N THR A 1038 -10.36 -34.57 -38.35
CA THR A 1038 -11.01 -33.51 -39.13
C THR A 1038 -10.38 -32.14 -38.91
N ALA A 1039 -9.36 -32.03 -38.05
CA ALA A 1039 -8.63 -30.79 -37.79
C ALA A 1039 -7.13 -30.98 -38.04
N PRO A 1040 -6.50 -30.19 -38.93
CA PRO A 1040 -5.13 -30.45 -39.40
C PRO A 1040 -4.07 -30.35 -38.28
N HIS A 1041 -4.30 -29.48 -37.29
CA HIS A 1041 -3.38 -29.24 -36.18
C HIS A 1041 -3.40 -30.35 -35.10
N PHE A 1042 -4.48 -31.13 -35.00
CA PHE A 1042 -4.57 -32.25 -34.05
C PHE A 1042 -4.17 -33.60 -34.64
N ARG A 1043 -4.24 -33.74 -35.98
CA ARG A 1043 -4.02 -35.00 -36.69
C ARG A 1043 -2.78 -35.78 -36.25
N HIS A 1044 -1.62 -35.13 -36.16
CA HIS A 1044 -0.37 -35.80 -35.77
C HIS A 1044 -0.47 -36.46 -34.38
N HIS A 1045 -1.06 -35.76 -33.40
CA HIS A 1045 -1.23 -36.28 -32.03
C HIS A 1045 -2.31 -37.36 -31.97
N THR A 1046 -3.40 -37.19 -32.72
CA THR A 1046 -4.47 -38.17 -32.84
C THR A 1046 -3.98 -39.49 -33.45
N VAL A 1047 -3.20 -39.43 -34.54
CA VAL A 1047 -2.57 -40.61 -35.17
C VAL A 1047 -1.57 -41.28 -34.23
N GLY A 1048 -0.76 -40.49 -33.50
CA GLY A 1048 0.13 -41.02 -32.46
C GLY A 1048 -0.63 -41.77 -31.36
N THR A 1049 -1.77 -41.24 -30.93
CA THR A 1049 -2.62 -41.88 -29.91
C THR A 1049 -3.26 -43.17 -30.42
N PHE A 1050 -3.74 -43.19 -31.67
CA PHE A 1050 -4.23 -44.42 -32.31
C PHE A 1050 -3.16 -45.52 -32.35
N ARG A 1051 -1.91 -45.16 -32.68
CA ARG A 1051 -0.78 -46.10 -32.67
C ARG A 1051 -0.56 -46.70 -31.28
N GLU A 1052 -0.64 -45.88 -30.23
CA GLU A 1052 -0.47 -46.34 -28.85
C GLU A 1052 -1.59 -47.27 -28.39
N VAL A 1053 -2.85 -46.99 -28.77
CA VAL A 1053 -3.99 -47.87 -28.46
C VAL A 1053 -3.82 -49.23 -29.15
N VAL A 1054 -3.45 -49.24 -30.43
CA VAL A 1054 -3.21 -50.48 -31.19
C VAL A 1054 -2.03 -51.27 -30.63
N ALA A 1055 -0.95 -50.59 -30.21
CA ALA A 1055 0.21 -51.24 -29.60
C ALA A 1055 -0.15 -51.99 -28.31
N LYS A 1056 -1.07 -51.45 -27.50
CA LYS A 1056 -1.52 -52.08 -26.26
C LYS A 1056 -2.45 -53.27 -26.50
N GLU A 1057 -3.37 -53.18 -27.45
CA GLU A 1057 -4.30 -54.28 -27.77
C GLU A 1057 -3.58 -55.53 -28.30
N LYS A 1058 -2.30 -55.41 -28.67
CA LYS A 1058 -1.41 -56.54 -29.00
C LYS A 1058 -1.12 -57.46 -27.82
N GLU A 1059 -1.12 -56.95 -26.59
CA GLU A 1059 -0.80 -57.73 -25.37
C GLU A 1059 -1.98 -58.60 -24.90
N LYS A 1060 -3.19 -58.37 -25.42
CA LYS A 1060 -4.37 -59.21 -25.17
C LYS A 1060 -4.48 -60.27 -26.29
N SER A 1061 -4.49 -61.54 -25.90
CA SER A 1061 -4.41 -62.74 -26.75
C SER A 1061 -5.22 -62.70 -28.06
N GLU A 1062 -4.65 -63.31 -29.10
CA GLU A 1062 -5.28 -63.64 -30.39
C GLU A 1062 -6.47 -64.57 -30.17
N GLU A 1063 -7.72 -64.10 -30.25
CA GLU A 1063 -8.90 -64.93 -30.52
C GLU A 1063 -10.18 -64.08 -30.60
N SER A 1064 -10.32 -63.27 -31.66
CA SER A 1064 -11.59 -63.03 -32.36
C SER A 1064 -11.40 -62.03 -33.52
N ALA A 1065 -12.08 -62.29 -34.63
CA ALA A 1065 -12.20 -61.36 -35.76
C ALA A 1065 -13.05 -60.11 -35.40
N ASP A 1066 -13.68 -60.08 -34.22
CA ASP A 1066 -14.47 -58.96 -33.70
C ASP A 1066 -13.65 -57.97 -32.84
N SER A 1067 -12.32 -58.13 -32.79
CA SER A 1067 -11.45 -57.29 -31.97
C SER A 1067 -11.41 -55.84 -32.47
N LEU A 1068 -11.72 -54.88 -31.59
CA LEU A 1068 -11.79 -53.46 -31.93
C LEU A 1068 -10.46 -52.85 -32.41
N LYS A 1069 -9.31 -53.48 -32.11
CA LYS A 1069 -8.00 -53.15 -32.69
C LYS A 1069 -7.99 -53.03 -34.21
N TYR A 1070 -8.76 -53.87 -34.91
CA TYR A 1070 -8.81 -53.84 -36.37
C TYR A 1070 -9.57 -52.61 -36.89
N TYR A 1071 -10.59 -52.12 -36.17
CA TYR A 1071 -11.27 -50.86 -36.52
C TYR A 1071 -10.38 -49.64 -36.27
N TYR A 1072 -9.55 -49.64 -35.22
CA TYR A 1072 -8.54 -48.59 -35.01
C TYR A 1072 -7.46 -48.61 -36.11
N LEU A 1073 -7.02 -49.80 -36.53
CA LEU A 1073 -6.04 -49.97 -37.60
C LEU A 1073 -6.58 -49.56 -38.97
N LEU A 1074 -7.87 -49.79 -39.23
CA LEU A 1074 -8.58 -49.31 -40.42
C LEU A 1074 -8.63 -47.77 -40.48
N VAL A 1075 -8.89 -47.10 -39.36
CA VAL A 1075 -8.88 -45.63 -39.29
C VAL A 1075 -7.47 -45.09 -39.50
N LEU A 1076 -6.45 -45.76 -38.93
CA LEU A 1076 -5.03 -45.44 -39.17
C LEU A 1076 -4.63 -45.58 -40.64
N PHE A 1077 -5.11 -46.63 -41.32
CA PHE A 1077 -4.91 -46.83 -42.76
C PHE A 1077 -5.46 -45.62 -43.53
N LEU A 1078 -6.73 -45.27 -43.34
CA LEU A 1078 -7.33 -44.13 -44.04
C LEU A 1078 -6.67 -42.78 -43.70
N ALA A 1079 -6.16 -42.62 -42.47
CA ALA A 1079 -5.59 -41.37 -41.98
C ALA A 1079 -4.09 -41.15 -42.30
N THR A 1080 -3.36 -42.14 -42.81
CA THR A 1080 -1.91 -42.03 -43.07
C THR A 1080 -1.56 -42.37 -44.51
N PRO A 1081 -0.48 -41.81 -45.08
CA PRO A 1081 -0.01 -42.19 -46.41
C PRO A 1081 0.58 -43.62 -46.41
N PRO A 1082 0.62 -44.32 -47.56
CA PRO A 1082 0.99 -45.74 -47.64
C PRO A 1082 2.37 -46.08 -47.05
N ALA A 1083 3.37 -45.21 -47.26
CA ALA A 1083 4.72 -45.40 -46.72
C ALA A 1083 4.76 -45.30 -45.19
N SER A 1084 4.04 -44.33 -44.61
CA SER A 1084 3.95 -44.16 -43.15
C SER A 1084 3.09 -45.25 -42.51
N PHE A 1085 2.06 -45.75 -43.20
CA PHE A 1085 1.28 -46.88 -42.71
C PHE A 1085 2.14 -48.15 -42.64
N ARG A 1086 2.96 -48.42 -43.67
CA ARG A 1086 3.92 -49.53 -43.65
C ARG A 1086 4.95 -49.40 -42.54
N SER A 1087 5.50 -48.20 -42.31
CA SER A 1087 6.42 -47.99 -41.19
C SER A 1087 5.73 -48.20 -39.83
N HIS A 1088 4.47 -47.77 -39.69
CA HIS A 1088 3.71 -48.03 -38.46
C HIS A 1088 3.42 -49.52 -38.25
N LEU A 1089 3.13 -50.30 -39.30
CA LEU A 1089 2.96 -51.75 -39.19
C LEU A 1089 4.26 -52.46 -38.76
N LEU A 1090 5.41 -51.99 -39.28
CA LEU A 1090 6.74 -52.46 -38.87
C LEU A 1090 7.04 -52.09 -37.41
N ASP A 1091 6.79 -50.85 -37.00
CA ASP A 1091 6.96 -50.37 -35.62
C ASP A 1091 6.08 -51.15 -34.63
N LEU A 1092 4.87 -51.53 -35.05
CA LEU A 1092 3.93 -52.33 -34.27
C LEU A 1092 4.23 -53.85 -34.34
N ALA A 1093 5.17 -54.27 -35.20
CA ALA A 1093 5.50 -55.66 -35.49
C ALA A 1093 4.26 -56.53 -35.74
N LEU A 1094 3.39 -56.08 -36.66
CA LEU A 1094 2.21 -56.80 -37.16
C LEU A 1094 2.46 -57.20 -38.62
N ASP A 1095 2.61 -58.51 -38.89
CA ASP A 1095 2.76 -59.04 -40.25
C ASP A 1095 1.41 -59.54 -40.76
N LEU A 1096 0.73 -58.72 -41.57
CA LEU A 1096 -0.63 -58.99 -42.06
C LEU A 1096 -0.61 -59.12 -43.59
N PRO A 1097 -1.29 -60.13 -44.18
CA PRO A 1097 -1.40 -60.26 -45.63
C PRO A 1097 -2.18 -59.09 -46.22
N CYS A 1098 -1.76 -58.55 -47.36
CA CYS A 1098 -2.37 -57.38 -48.01
C CYS A 1098 -3.05 -57.72 -49.35
N THR A 1099 -4.16 -57.04 -49.63
CA THR A 1099 -4.93 -57.03 -50.89
C THR A 1099 -4.88 -55.64 -51.53
N ASN A 1100 -4.89 -55.58 -52.86
CA ASN A 1100 -4.87 -54.30 -53.59
C ASN A 1100 -6.29 -53.72 -53.74
N ILE A 1101 -6.45 -52.45 -53.37
CA ILE A 1101 -7.62 -51.62 -53.68
C ILE A 1101 -7.12 -50.40 -54.44
N GLY A 1102 -7.44 -50.31 -55.73
CA GLY A 1102 -6.94 -49.25 -56.59
C GLY A 1102 -5.40 -49.27 -56.67
N ALA A 1103 -4.74 -48.20 -56.23
CA ALA A 1103 -3.28 -48.07 -56.19
C ALA A 1103 -2.65 -48.41 -54.81
N ASP A 1104 -3.46 -48.75 -53.81
CA ASP A 1104 -3.03 -48.98 -52.42
C ASP A 1104 -3.17 -50.44 -51.98
N GLU A 1105 -2.28 -50.87 -51.07
CA GLU A 1105 -2.33 -52.18 -50.40
C GLU A 1105 -2.99 -52.06 -49.02
N ILE A 1106 -4.10 -52.77 -48.79
CA ILE A 1106 -4.77 -52.86 -47.48
C ILE A 1106 -4.64 -54.28 -46.91
N PRO A 1107 -4.37 -54.46 -45.60
CA PRO A 1107 -4.43 -55.77 -44.97
C PRO A 1107 -5.79 -56.46 -45.15
N THR A 1108 -5.80 -57.72 -45.60
CA THR A 1108 -7.04 -58.47 -45.96
C THR A 1108 -7.99 -58.59 -44.76
N VAL A 1109 -7.42 -58.74 -43.56
CA VAL A 1109 -8.16 -58.83 -42.30
C VAL A 1109 -9.03 -57.59 -42.06
N LEU A 1110 -8.60 -56.39 -42.50
CA LEU A 1110 -9.40 -55.17 -42.34
C LEU A 1110 -10.64 -55.17 -43.24
N LEU A 1111 -10.56 -55.83 -44.39
CA LEU A 1111 -11.71 -56.00 -45.28
C LEU A 1111 -12.64 -57.07 -44.71
N ASP A 1112 -12.11 -58.20 -44.25
CA ASP A 1112 -12.90 -59.28 -43.65
C ASP A 1112 -13.72 -58.80 -42.43
N VAL A 1113 -13.13 -57.94 -41.59
CA VAL A 1113 -13.74 -57.37 -40.37
C VAL A 1113 -14.91 -56.42 -40.68
N ILE A 1114 -14.87 -55.69 -41.80
CA ILE A 1114 -15.99 -54.84 -42.24
C ILE A 1114 -17.03 -55.70 -42.97
N CYS A 1115 -16.57 -56.75 -43.66
CA CYS A 1115 -17.43 -57.69 -44.36
C CYS A 1115 -18.27 -58.57 -43.46
N ALA A 1116 -17.90 -58.71 -42.18
CA ALA A 1116 -18.69 -59.41 -41.17
C ALA A 1116 -20.05 -58.74 -40.86
N ASP A 1117 -20.27 -57.48 -41.28
CA ASP A 1117 -21.49 -56.67 -41.07
C ASP A 1117 -22.04 -56.67 -39.64
N ASN A 1118 -21.17 -56.82 -38.65
CA ASN A 1118 -21.53 -56.76 -37.24
C ASN A 1118 -21.91 -55.31 -36.83
N VAL A 1119 -22.49 -55.14 -35.64
CA VAL A 1119 -22.98 -53.83 -35.17
C VAL A 1119 -21.84 -52.80 -35.05
N HIS A 1120 -20.61 -53.24 -34.75
CA HIS A 1120 -19.41 -52.39 -34.69
C HIS A 1120 -18.93 -51.93 -36.08
N ALA A 1121 -18.93 -52.81 -37.09
CA ALA A 1121 -18.60 -52.49 -38.47
C ALA A 1121 -19.58 -51.46 -39.04
N ARG A 1122 -20.88 -51.61 -38.77
CA ARG A 1122 -21.91 -50.64 -39.16
C ARG A 1122 -21.67 -49.26 -38.54
N TYR A 1123 -21.31 -49.25 -37.25
CA TYR A 1123 -20.97 -48.02 -36.53
C TYR A 1123 -19.72 -47.32 -37.07
N VAL A 1124 -18.64 -48.08 -37.31
CA VAL A 1124 -17.38 -47.56 -37.83
C VAL A 1124 -17.55 -47.04 -39.25
N MET A 1125 -18.32 -47.72 -40.10
CA MET A 1125 -18.64 -47.24 -41.44
C MET A 1125 -19.40 -45.91 -41.43
N ALA A 1126 -20.36 -45.73 -40.51
CA ALA A 1126 -21.01 -44.44 -40.29
C ALA A 1126 -20.00 -43.37 -39.84
N LEU A 1127 -19.12 -43.70 -38.89
CA LEU A 1127 -18.10 -42.77 -38.41
C LEU A 1127 -17.11 -42.34 -39.51
N LEU A 1128 -16.63 -43.26 -40.33
CA LEU A 1128 -15.68 -42.97 -41.41
C LEU A 1128 -16.27 -42.04 -42.48
N ALA A 1129 -17.55 -42.23 -42.80
CA ALA A 1129 -18.31 -41.33 -43.68
C ALA A 1129 -18.45 -39.93 -43.10
N HIS A 1130 -18.75 -39.82 -41.80
CA HIS A 1130 -18.82 -38.53 -41.10
C HIS A 1130 -17.46 -37.82 -40.99
N ILE A 1131 -16.32 -38.52 -41.06
CA ILE A 1131 -14.98 -37.92 -41.18
C ILE A 1131 -14.73 -37.44 -42.62
N PHE A 1132 -15.17 -38.21 -43.62
CA PHE A 1132 -15.07 -37.85 -45.03
C PHE A 1132 -15.80 -36.54 -45.34
N CYS A 1133 -17.00 -36.36 -44.78
CA CYS A 1133 -17.79 -35.12 -44.90
C CYS A 1133 -17.24 -33.95 -44.08
N GLY A 1134 -16.26 -34.17 -43.19
CA GLY A 1134 -15.58 -33.13 -42.45
C GLY A 1134 -14.39 -32.51 -43.21
N ASP A 1135 -13.69 -31.57 -42.57
CA ASP A 1135 -12.46 -30.93 -43.09
C ASP A 1135 -11.24 -31.89 -43.03
N SER A 1136 -11.38 -33.09 -43.58
CA SER A 1136 -10.33 -34.10 -43.66
C SER A 1136 -9.36 -33.83 -44.83
N ASP A 1137 -8.10 -34.23 -44.66
CA ASP A 1137 -7.04 -34.10 -45.68
C ASP A 1137 -7.36 -34.87 -46.97
N GLN A 1138 -6.80 -34.41 -48.09
CA GLN A 1138 -6.96 -35.02 -49.41
C GLN A 1138 -6.50 -36.48 -49.44
N THR A 1139 -5.48 -36.84 -48.65
CA THR A 1139 -5.03 -38.23 -48.47
C THR A 1139 -6.17 -39.11 -47.94
N TYR A 1140 -6.90 -38.64 -46.93
CA TYR A 1140 -8.01 -39.41 -46.33
C TYR A 1140 -9.16 -39.53 -47.33
N LYS A 1141 -9.51 -38.42 -48.00
CA LYS A 1141 -10.60 -38.39 -48.98
C LYS A 1141 -10.36 -39.34 -50.15
N CYS A 1142 -9.16 -39.36 -50.75
CA CYS A 1142 -8.84 -40.28 -51.84
C CYS A 1142 -8.92 -41.76 -51.42
N ARG A 1143 -8.29 -42.12 -50.30
CA ARG A 1143 -8.29 -43.52 -49.83
C ARG A 1143 -9.67 -44.00 -49.40
N PHE A 1144 -10.49 -43.11 -48.82
CA PHE A 1144 -11.87 -43.42 -48.47
C PHE A 1144 -12.73 -43.70 -49.70
N VAL A 1145 -12.55 -42.96 -50.80
CA VAL A 1145 -13.28 -43.22 -52.06
C VAL A 1145 -12.90 -44.58 -52.64
N ASP A 1146 -11.61 -44.91 -52.74
CA ASP A 1146 -11.13 -46.21 -53.24
C ASP A 1146 -11.66 -47.36 -52.37
N PHE A 1147 -11.61 -47.18 -51.04
CA PHE A 1147 -12.15 -48.12 -50.06
C PHE A 1147 -13.67 -48.29 -50.18
N TYR A 1148 -14.42 -47.19 -50.29
CA TYR A 1148 -15.89 -47.21 -50.41
C TYR A 1148 -16.35 -47.84 -51.73
N CYS A 1149 -15.64 -47.59 -52.84
CA CYS A 1149 -15.84 -48.26 -54.13
C CYS A 1149 -15.68 -49.78 -54.01
N HIS A 1150 -14.69 -50.24 -53.26
CA HIS A 1150 -14.49 -51.67 -52.99
C HIS A 1150 -15.62 -52.26 -52.13
N VAL A 1151 -16.01 -51.59 -51.05
CA VAL A 1151 -17.14 -52.00 -50.20
C VAL A 1151 -18.44 -52.07 -51.02
N PHE A 1152 -18.71 -51.10 -51.89
CA PHE A 1152 -19.91 -51.13 -52.74
C PHE A 1152 -19.96 -52.30 -53.73
N ARG A 1153 -18.79 -52.77 -54.24
CA ARG A 1153 -18.72 -53.91 -55.16
C ARG A 1153 -19.00 -55.24 -54.46
N HIS A 1154 -18.59 -55.39 -53.21
CA HIS A 1154 -18.69 -56.64 -52.45
C HIS A 1154 -19.86 -56.69 -51.46
N LEU A 1155 -20.29 -55.55 -50.91
CA LEU A 1155 -21.34 -55.40 -49.87
C LEU A 1155 -22.19 -54.14 -50.11
N ARG A 1156 -23.17 -54.28 -51.00
CA ARG A 1156 -24.05 -53.16 -51.39
C ARG A 1156 -24.89 -52.61 -50.24
N GLU A 1157 -25.39 -53.46 -49.35
CA GLU A 1157 -26.23 -53.05 -48.23
C GLU A 1157 -25.49 -52.12 -47.25
N THR A 1158 -24.24 -52.46 -46.88
CA THR A 1158 -23.43 -51.64 -45.98
C THR A 1158 -23.07 -50.29 -46.59
N ALA A 1159 -22.82 -50.23 -47.91
CA ALA A 1159 -22.58 -48.97 -48.61
C ALA A 1159 -23.84 -48.10 -48.68
N PHE A 1160 -25.01 -48.68 -49.00
CA PHE A 1160 -26.30 -47.95 -49.05
C PHE A 1160 -26.68 -47.29 -47.72
N ARG A 1161 -26.31 -47.88 -46.58
CA ARG A 1161 -26.58 -47.30 -45.26
C ARG A 1161 -25.96 -45.92 -45.08
N VAL A 1162 -24.77 -45.67 -45.63
CA VAL A 1162 -24.00 -44.44 -45.37
C VAL A 1162 -24.01 -43.47 -46.56
N PHE A 1163 -24.57 -43.87 -47.70
CA PHE A 1163 -24.62 -43.05 -48.90
C PHE A 1163 -25.29 -41.68 -48.69
N HIS A 1164 -26.38 -41.64 -47.90
CA HIS A 1164 -27.07 -40.39 -47.57
C HIS A 1164 -26.22 -39.37 -46.80
N ILE A 1165 -25.14 -39.80 -46.14
CA ILE A 1165 -24.20 -38.94 -45.40
C ILE A 1165 -23.14 -38.36 -46.34
N ILE A 1166 -22.60 -39.17 -47.25
CA ILE A 1166 -21.47 -38.81 -48.11
C ILE A 1166 -21.85 -38.18 -49.45
N ARG A 1167 -23.12 -38.26 -49.85
CA ARG A 1167 -23.60 -37.84 -51.17
C ARG A 1167 -23.20 -36.41 -51.55
N GLU A 1168 -23.50 -35.42 -50.70
CA GLU A 1168 -23.18 -34.01 -50.98
C GLU A 1168 -21.67 -33.80 -51.13
N GLU A 1169 -20.86 -34.49 -50.33
CA GLU A 1169 -19.41 -34.34 -50.37
C GLU A 1169 -18.78 -35.07 -51.57
N LEU A 1170 -19.36 -36.18 -52.03
CA LEU A 1170 -18.97 -36.83 -53.28
C LEU A 1170 -19.29 -35.94 -54.49
N GLU A 1171 -20.44 -35.27 -54.48
CA GLU A 1171 -20.83 -34.27 -55.48
C GLU A 1171 -19.87 -33.07 -55.47
N ASN A 1172 -19.47 -32.57 -54.29
CA ASN A 1172 -18.46 -31.51 -54.14
C ASN A 1172 -17.06 -31.94 -54.61
N ASN A 1173 -16.65 -33.19 -54.35
CA ASN A 1173 -15.35 -33.72 -54.80
C ASN A 1173 -15.29 -33.87 -56.33
N ILE A 1174 -16.39 -34.13 -57.03
CA ILE A 1174 -16.44 -34.09 -58.50
C ILE A 1174 -16.12 -32.69 -59.02
N ILE A 1175 -16.62 -31.65 -58.35
CA ILE A 1175 -16.45 -30.25 -58.75
C ILE A 1175 -15.03 -29.75 -58.43
N THR A 1176 -14.43 -30.23 -57.34
CA THR A 1176 -13.17 -29.70 -56.79
C THR A 1176 -11.92 -30.54 -57.10
N SER A 1177 -12.06 -31.81 -57.48
CA SER A 1177 -10.94 -32.71 -57.75
C SER A 1177 -10.29 -32.46 -59.11
N THR A 1178 -8.96 -32.45 -59.15
CA THR A 1178 -8.14 -32.30 -60.37
C THR A 1178 -7.73 -33.63 -61.02
N ARG A 1179 -8.13 -34.78 -60.45
CA ARG A 1179 -7.79 -36.13 -60.96
C ARG A 1179 -8.90 -36.70 -61.83
N GLU A 1180 -8.65 -36.90 -63.12
CA GLU A 1180 -9.63 -37.45 -64.08
C GLU A 1180 -10.14 -38.84 -63.67
N ASP A 1181 -9.26 -39.73 -63.18
CA ASP A 1181 -9.62 -41.09 -62.76
C ASP A 1181 -10.61 -41.11 -61.59
N ALA A 1182 -10.38 -40.26 -60.58
CA ALA A 1182 -11.25 -40.18 -59.40
C ALA A 1182 -12.61 -39.56 -59.74
N VAL A 1183 -12.65 -38.57 -60.64
CA VAL A 1183 -13.91 -37.97 -61.11
C VAL A 1183 -14.74 -38.99 -61.89
N SER A 1184 -14.10 -39.81 -62.73
CA SER A 1184 -14.73 -40.90 -63.47
C SER A 1184 -15.32 -41.97 -62.52
N GLU A 1185 -14.54 -42.44 -61.55
CA GLU A 1185 -15.00 -43.45 -60.60
C GLU A 1185 -16.14 -42.96 -59.70
N ILE A 1186 -16.05 -41.73 -59.16
CA ILE A 1186 -17.12 -41.14 -58.33
C ILE A 1186 -18.39 -40.91 -59.16
N SER A 1187 -18.26 -40.44 -60.41
CA SER A 1187 -19.42 -40.25 -61.31
C SER A 1187 -20.11 -41.57 -61.63
N HIS A 1188 -19.34 -42.63 -61.94
CA HIS A 1188 -19.89 -43.97 -62.16
C HIS A 1188 -20.57 -44.54 -60.90
N LEU A 1189 -20.02 -44.25 -59.72
CA LEU A 1189 -20.57 -44.66 -58.43
C LEU A 1189 -21.89 -43.93 -58.11
N LEU A 1190 -21.96 -42.61 -58.32
CA LEU A 1190 -23.19 -41.82 -58.12
C LEU A 1190 -24.31 -42.23 -59.08
N VAL A 1191 -24.01 -42.44 -60.36
CA VAL A 1191 -24.99 -42.89 -61.36
C VAL A 1191 -25.56 -44.27 -61.00
N ARG A 1192 -24.72 -45.20 -60.55
CA ARG A 1192 -25.15 -46.54 -60.14
C ARG A 1192 -25.97 -46.54 -58.85
N MET A 1193 -25.68 -45.65 -57.90
CA MET A 1193 -26.43 -45.59 -56.64
C MET A 1193 -27.75 -44.82 -56.74
N ILE A 1194 -27.80 -43.74 -57.54
CA ILE A 1194 -29.04 -42.97 -57.75
C ILE A 1194 -30.04 -43.75 -58.61
N GLY A 1195 -29.55 -44.66 -59.47
CA GLY A 1195 -30.39 -45.51 -60.32
C GLY A 1195 -30.88 -46.82 -59.70
N ASP A 1196 -30.48 -47.17 -58.47
CA ASP A 1196 -30.86 -48.43 -57.81
C ASP A 1196 -32.20 -48.29 -57.06
N THR A 1197 -33.18 -49.13 -57.37
CA THR A 1197 -34.51 -49.11 -56.75
C THR A 1197 -34.53 -49.58 -55.30
N ASN A 1198 -33.47 -50.23 -54.83
CA ASN A 1198 -33.37 -50.77 -53.47
C ASN A 1198 -32.89 -49.73 -52.44
N TYR A 1199 -32.45 -48.55 -52.89
CA TYR A 1199 -31.99 -47.49 -52.00
C TYR A 1199 -33.13 -46.56 -51.60
N SER A 1200 -33.31 -46.36 -50.29
CA SER A 1200 -34.19 -45.34 -49.73
C SER A 1200 -33.44 -44.56 -48.64
N GLU A 1201 -33.43 -43.23 -48.78
CA GLU A 1201 -32.77 -42.35 -47.82
C GLU A 1201 -33.38 -42.43 -46.42
N GLN A 1202 -34.70 -42.66 -46.32
CA GLN A 1202 -35.40 -42.75 -45.04
C GLN A 1202 -35.06 -44.05 -44.29
N THR A 1203 -34.91 -45.17 -44.99
CA THR A 1203 -34.56 -46.46 -44.38
C THR A 1203 -33.10 -46.46 -43.96
N SER A 1204 -32.19 -45.96 -44.80
CA SER A 1204 -30.77 -45.85 -44.45
C SER A 1204 -30.52 -44.94 -43.24
N ARG A 1205 -31.26 -43.82 -43.11
CA ARG A 1205 -31.22 -42.96 -41.89
C ARG A 1205 -31.72 -43.70 -40.65
N ALA A 1206 -32.84 -44.41 -40.75
CA ALA A 1206 -33.40 -45.17 -39.64
C ALA A 1206 -32.47 -46.31 -39.19
N GLU A 1207 -31.75 -46.94 -40.12
CA GLU A 1207 -30.75 -47.97 -39.81
C GLU A 1207 -29.52 -47.41 -39.11
N VAL A 1208 -29.00 -46.25 -39.55
CA VAL A 1208 -27.91 -45.56 -38.85
C VAL A 1208 -28.37 -45.14 -37.44
N ASP A 1209 -29.55 -44.53 -37.31
CA ASP A 1209 -30.12 -44.17 -36.00
C ASP A 1209 -30.31 -45.37 -35.07
N ALA A 1210 -30.70 -46.54 -35.60
CA ALA A 1210 -30.83 -47.77 -34.82
C ALA A 1210 -29.47 -48.27 -34.32
N VAL A 1211 -28.41 -48.18 -35.12
CA VAL A 1211 -27.04 -48.51 -34.72
C VAL A 1211 -26.51 -47.52 -33.67
N LEU A 1212 -26.82 -46.22 -33.80
CA LEU A 1212 -26.45 -45.21 -32.80
C LEU A 1212 -27.14 -45.44 -31.46
N ARG A 1213 -28.44 -45.76 -31.48
CA ARG A 1213 -29.21 -46.12 -30.28
C ARG A 1213 -28.71 -47.39 -29.60
N HIS A 1214 -28.17 -48.36 -30.35
CA HIS A 1214 -27.58 -49.57 -29.78
C HIS A 1214 -26.39 -49.26 -28.85
N PHE A 1215 -25.64 -48.20 -29.14
CA PHE A 1215 -24.50 -47.76 -28.33
C PHE A 1215 -24.81 -46.53 -27.45
N ASP A 1216 -26.09 -46.18 -27.30
CA ASP A 1216 -26.58 -45.02 -26.53
C ASP A 1216 -26.08 -43.65 -27.02
N PHE A 1217 -25.84 -43.50 -28.33
CA PHE A 1217 -25.53 -42.21 -28.96
C PHE A 1217 -26.80 -41.51 -29.45
N CYS A 1218 -26.98 -40.22 -29.15
CA CYS A 1218 -28.06 -39.42 -29.72
C CYS A 1218 -27.83 -38.99 -31.18
N SER A 1219 -26.60 -38.65 -31.58
CA SER A 1219 -26.20 -38.32 -32.96
C SER A 1219 -24.66 -38.26 -33.10
N ILE A 1220 -24.15 -38.54 -34.30
CA ILE A 1220 -22.72 -38.44 -34.68
C ILE A 1220 -22.43 -37.20 -35.55
N ASP A 1221 -23.45 -36.42 -35.96
CA ASP A 1221 -23.40 -35.35 -36.99
C ASP A 1221 -22.48 -34.16 -36.69
N HIS A 1222 -21.82 -34.15 -35.53
CA HIS A 1222 -20.90 -33.10 -35.08
C HIS A 1222 -19.43 -33.52 -35.09
N THR A 1223 -19.06 -34.59 -35.80
CA THR A 1223 -17.66 -35.08 -35.92
C THR A 1223 -16.63 -34.03 -36.33
N GLY A 1224 -17.02 -33.02 -37.11
CA GLY A 1224 -16.11 -31.99 -37.64
C GLY A 1224 -16.13 -30.62 -36.95
N LYS A 1225 -17.04 -30.37 -35.99
CA LYS A 1225 -17.27 -29.02 -35.46
C LYS A 1225 -16.66 -28.88 -34.06
N PHE A 1226 -15.44 -28.35 -33.97
CA PHE A 1226 -14.90 -27.86 -32.71
C PHE A 1226 -15.59 -26.55 -32.30
N LEU A 1227 -15.97 -26.41 -31.04
CA LEU A 1227 -16.56 -25.17 -30.56
C LEU A 1227 -15.47 -24.09 -30.54
N SER A 1228 -15.72 -22.97 -31.24
CA SER A 1228 -14.80 -21.84 -31.27
C SER A 1228 -14.71 -21.18 -29.89
N THR A 1229 -13.59 -20.54 -29.59
CA THR A 1229 -13.33 -19.86 -28.31
C THR A 1229 -14.33 -18.75 -27.98
N ASN A 1230 -15.18 -18.33 -28.93
CA ASN A 1230 -16.09 -17.19 -28.82
C ASN A 1230 -17.56 -17.55 -28.49
N GLU A 1231 -17.90 -18.83 -28.29
CA GLU A 1231 -19.26 -19.24 -27.89
C GLU A 1231 -19.35 -19.76 -26.43
N PRO A 1232 -19.38 -18.87 -25.42
CA PRO A 1232 -19.29 -19.27 -24.02
C PRO A 1232 -20.54 -19.97 -23.47
N ARG A 1233 -21.72 -19.87 -24.10
CA ARG A 1233 -22.99 -20.26 -23.45
C ARG A 1233 -23.27 -21.77 -23.40
N ARG A 1234 -22.86 -22.55 -24.40
CA ARG A 1234 -23.10 -24.02 -24.43
C ARG A 1234 -21.98 -24.82 -23.74
N ILE A 1235 -20.72 -24.44 -23.94
CA ILE A 1235 -19.54 -25.01 -23.25
C ILE A 1235 -19.65 -24.81 -21.72
N SER A 1236 -20.21 -23.67 -21.29
CA SER A 1236 -20.30 -23.26 -19.88
C SER A 1236 -21.12 -24.18 -18.99
N ALA A 1237 -22.15 -24.88 -19.48
CA ALA A 1237 -23.07 -25.60 -18.60
C ALA A 1237 -22.65 -27.05 -18.33
N ALA A 1238 -22.32 -27.82 -19.38
CA ALA A 1238 -21.85 -29.20 -19.22
C ALA A 1238 -20.46 -29.26 -18.54
N ALA A 1239 -19.53 -28.38 -18.93
CA ALA A 1239 -18.22 -28.29 -18.28
C ALA A 1239 -18.34 -27.89 -16.80
N ARG A 1240 -19.31 -27.02 -16.44
CA ARG A 1240 -19.55 -26.60 -15.05
C ARG A 1240 -20.12 -27.73 -14.21
N VAL A 1241 -21.07 -28.49 -14.74
CA VAL A 1241 -21.60 -29.68 -14.08
C VAL A 1241 -20.46 -30.69 -13.85
N LEU A 1242 -19.63 -30.94 -14.87
CA LEU A 1242 -18.49 -31.84 -14.75
C LEU A 1242 -17.47 -31.36 -13.70
N GLY A 1243 -17.08 -30.09 -13.73
CA GLY A 1243 -16.14 -29.51 -12.76
C GLY A 1243 -16.65 -29.56 -11.32
N GLN A 1244 -17.94 -29.26 -11.09
CA GLN A 1244 -18.58 -29.37 -9.77
C GLN A 1244 -18.65 -30.81 -9.28
N THR A 1245 -19.01 -31.74 -10.16
CA THR A 1245 -19.09 -33.17 -9.87
C THR A 1245 -17.73 -33.73 -9.48
N MET A 1246 -16.68 -33.37 -10.23
CA MET A 1246 -15.31 -33.79 -9.95
C MET A 1246 -14.79 -33.18 -8.64
N TYR A 1247 -15.06 -31.90 -8.38
CA TYR A 1247 -14.70 -31.27 -7.12
C TYR A 1247 -15.32 -31.97 -5.90
N GLN A 1248 -16.63 -32.25 -5.96
CA GLN A 1248 -17.34 -32.97 -4.91
C GLN A 1248 -16.76 -34.37 -4.71
N SER A 1249 -16.48 -35.08 -5.80
CA SER A 1249 -15.92 -36.44 -5.76
C SER A 1249 -14.53 -36.47 -5.15
N PHE A 1250 -13.65 -35.52 -5.50
CA PHE A 1250 -12.32 -35.42 -4.89
C PHE A 1250 -12.37 -35.04 -3.40
N CYS A 1251 -13.42 -34.34 -2.95
CA CYS A 1251 -13.61 -34.02 -1.53
C CYS A 1251 -14.18 -35.19 -0.72
N ASN A 1252 -14.90 -36.12 -1.37
CA ASN A 1252 -15.51 -37.28 -0.73
C ASN A 1252 -14.55 -38.47 -0.56
N VAL A 1253 -13.34 -38.41 -1.13
CA VAL A 1253 -12.29 -39.41 -0.90
C VAL A 1253 -11.73 -39.21 0.52
N PRO A 1254 -11.85 -40.17 1.44
CA PRO A 1254 -11.33 -40.04 2.80
C PRO A 1254 -9.79 -39.98 2.79
N GLU A 1255 -9.24 -38.85 3.24
CA GLU A 1255 -7.79 -38.68 3.37
C GLU A 1255 -7.27 -39.56 4.52
N GLY A 1256 -6.56 -40.65 4.20
CA GLY A 1256 -5.83 -41.44 5.19
C GLY A 1256 -6.22 -42.90 5.39
N LEU A 1257 -6.96 -43.55 4.48
CA LEU A 1257 -7.21 -45.01 4.57
C LEU A 1257 -5.93 -45.87 4.64
N ARG A 1258 -4.77 -45.36 4.18
CA ARG A 1258 -3.47 -46.03 4.34
C ARG A 1258 -2.93 -46.03 5.78
N LEU A 1259 -3.34 -45.10 6.64
CA LEU A 1259 -2.89 -45.07 8.05
C LEU A 1259 -3.72 -46.01 8.96
N GLN A 1260 -4.83 -46.56 8.46
CA GLN A 1260 -5.65 -47.53 9.20
C GLN A 1260 -5.35 -49.00 8.84
N ASN A 1261 -4.62 -49.24 7.75
CA ASN A 1261 -4.20 -50.58 7.33
C ASN A 1261 -2.69 -50.83 7.55
N PHE A 1262 -2.06 -50.09 8.48
CA PHE A 1262 -0.72 -50.34 9.01
C PHE A 1262 -0.76 -50.42 10.54
#